data_AF-A0A3A5WB05-F1
#
_entry.id   AF-A0A3A5WB05-F1
#
_cell.length_a   1.000
_cell.length_b   1.000
_cell.length_c   1.000
_cell.angle_alpha   90.00
_cell.angle_beta   90.00
_cell.angle_gamma   90.00
#
_symmetry.space_group_name_H-M   'P 1'
#
loop_
_entity.id
_entity.type
_entity.pdbx_description
1 polymer ?
#
loop_
_entity_poly.entity_id
_entity_poly.type
_entity_poly.pdbx_seq_one_letter_code
_entity_poly.pdbx_strand_id
1 'polypeptide(L)'
;MRPVHFLLMLVVLAPVTGCLGGGDGGSEAVGTYTVESSMTAVEIEAKSAYYQDGGTVEWSVDSSSFTEAIEQAGGNVVGVLFSLTYGEDETSGGPLCTGGEANAPDTITGATTKGEWNLSGSGENPGSHEVNLTWHNASLLSGVVEGLTQSEIKAQLAFGEAALGMYNLGVIVDAEAFDGAFCSHNDDGEEVATVVSLLVLDFTILSESGEELNGMAVGDGSLPLLVFVAWISPVVFLVGYVSMKQRDRFHLDLDLSEPEGEALEGESTSDGETLVDSYRARVITLSALYVAQGIPWGFITVTMVTFLAAEGADAGDLAFLLTLGTLPWSFKFLWGPIIDRFQIPELGRRRPWILFAQTGMVALLVTMLMVPDLTNNISLLGALFFVYNVFTALQDVSTDALAVDVLESHEFERVNSYMFTAKSLGGIVGGAGLGTIIGVVGIRGAFLIQIPILVVIMMVPLFMRERPGEKRFPWDESEDLPFWNDKPEEDGEVRDFATILRNIRTAFSVRSAQLGIVVSLVISLAFILIPILPLLFLQELGWTQEEFNATKGGIILVVTMLGAMAGGELGRRFGGKSMLMFAAISASLTTLTWGMFDHLWSEGWFMMLVWIVHTFLWAIVSICAYSLMMRVTWAEVGGTQFTGYMAMMNLSAIIGYQLAPIFAQRYNYQTIFYIAAVLETFVILAALFIDPEETDRTLTPAV
;
A
#
# COMPACT_ATOMS: atom_id res chain seq x y z
N MET A 1 0.11 -42.02 -11.61
CA MET A 1 -0.20 -41.31 -10.34
C MET A 1 0.53 -39.98 -10.40
N ARG A 2 -0.24 -38.88 -10.38
CA ARG A 2 0.12 -37.59 -10.98
C ARG A 2 0.96 -36.69 -10.05
N PRO A 3 1.84 -35.82 -10.59
CA PRO A 3 2.69 -34.87 -9.85
C PRO A 3 1.92 -33.76 -9.09
N VAL A 4 0.59 -33.71 -9.23
CA VAL A 4 -0.28 -32.73 -8.55
C VAL A 4 -0.34 -32.94 -7.02
N HIS A 5 -0.12 -34.17 -6.54
CA HIS A 5 -0.13 -34.43 -5.08
C HIS A 5 1.18 -34.04 -4.40
N PHE A 6 2.29 -33.96 -5.13
CA PHE A 6 3.58 -33.53 -4.57
C PHE A 6 3.63 -32.01 -4.34
N LEU A 7 2.93 -31.24 -5.18
CA LEU A 7 2.85 -29.78 -5.04
C LEU A 7 1.93 -29.36 -3.87
N LEU A 8 0.84 -30.11 -3.64
CA LEU A 8 -0.08 -29.88 -2.51
C LEU A 8 0.50 -30.28 -1.15
N MET A 9 1.47 -31.20 -1.11
CA MET A 9 2.12 -31.61 0.15
C MET A 9 3.27 -30.69 0.58
N LEU A 10 3.82 -29.87 -0.32
CA LEU A 10 4.98 -29.01 -0.03
C LEU A 10 4.60 -27.66 0.61
N VAL A 11 3.31 -27.31 0.68
CA VAL A 11 2.82 -26.04 1.24
C VAL A 11 2.49 -26.14 2.75
N VAL A 12 2.54 -27.33 3.35
CA VAL A 12 2.14 -27.53 4.76
C VAL A 12 3.34 -27.50 5.74
N LEU A 13 4.58 -27.36 5.28
CA LEU A 13 5.78 -27.48 6.14
C LEU A 13 6.86 -26.44 5.83
N ALA A 14 6.56 -25.15 6.04
CA ALA A 14 7.59 -24.13 6.22
C ALA A 14 7.22 -23.22 7.42
N PRO A 15 7.95 -23.29 8.54
CA PRO A 15 7.84 -22.29 9.60
C PRO A 15 8.58 -21.03 9.13
N VAL A 16 7.87 -19.93 8.92
CA VAL A 16 8.48 -18.61 8.71
C VAL A 16 8.58 -17.95 10.08
N THR A 17 9.72 -18.17 10.75
CA THR A 17 10.13 -17.39 11.93
C THR A 17 11.48 -16.74 11.64
N GLY A 18 11.51 -15.41 11.63
CA GLY A 18 12.69 -14.56 11.50
C GLY A 18 12.31 -13.27 10.77
N CYS A 19 12.63 -12.05 11.22
CA CYS A 19 13.52 -11.60 12.27
C CYS A 19 13.16 -10.17 12.69
N LEU A 20 13.36 -9.90 13.99
CA LEU A 20 13.11 -8.68 14.76
C LEU A 20 13.79 -7.41 14.22
N GLY A 21 13.13 -6.27 14.38
CA GLY A 21 13.75 -4.94 14.36
C GLY A 21 12.72 -3.81 14.37
N GLY A 22 12.43 -3.27 15.55
CA GLY A 22 11.51 -2.14 15.73
C GLY A 22 12.10 -0.81 15.28
N GLY A 23 11.23 0.12 14.89
CA GLY A 23 11.54 1.49 14.54
C GLY A 23 10.26 2.25 14.22
N ASP A 24 9.91 3.17 15.11
CA ASP A 24 8.65 3.92 15.17
C ASP A 24 8.75 5.24 14.36
N GLY A 25 7.63 5.70 13.79
CA GLY A 25 7.57 7.02 13.12
C GLY A 25 6.51 7.16 12.02
N GLY A 26 5.25 7.44 12.40
CA GLY A 26 4.18 7.87 11.49
C GLY A 26 3.91 9.38 11.59
N SER A 27 3.37 10.00 10.53
CA SER A 27 3.05 11.43 10.44
C SER A 27 1.54 11.71 10.43
N GLU A 28 1.14 12.86 11.02
CA GLU A 28 -0.21 13.17 11.53
C GLU A 28 -0.79 14.48 10.93
N ALA A 29 -2.12 14.62 10.93
CA ALA A 29 -2.87 15.76 10.39
C ALA A 29 -2.80 17.05 11.26
N VAL A 30 -3.25 18.21 10.71
CA VAL A 30 -3.34 19.51 11.40
C VAL A 30 -4.65 19.61 12.19
N GLY A 31 -4.60 20.00 13.47
CA GLY A 31 -5.78 20.03 14.36
C GLY A 31 -5.65 20.98 15.56
N THR A 32 -6.62 20.89 16.47
CA THR A 32 -6.61 21.54 17.79
C THR A 32 -6.24 20.52 18.86
N TYR A 33 -5.18 20.78 19.61
CA TYR A 33 -4.59 19.84 20.55
C TYR A 33 -4.43 20.46 21.94
N THR A 34 -4.42 19.63 22.98
CA THR A 34 -4.02 20.02 24.34
C THR A 34 -2.81 19.19 24.74
N VAL A 35 -1.76 19.82 25.25
CA VAL A 35 -0.54 19.12 25.70
C VAL A 35 -0.56 19.03 27.22
N GLU A 36 -0.71 17.83 27.75
CA GLU A 36 -0.42 17.55 29.16
C GLU A 36 1.07 17.22 29.29
N SER A 37 1.75 17.80 30.28
CA SER A 37 3.18 17.56 30.46
C SER A 37 3.59 17.55 31.92
N SER A 38 4.64 16.80 32.22
CA SER A 38 5.33 16.80 33.50
C SER A 38 6.84 16.87 33.27
N MET A 39 7.52 17.69 34.07
CA MET A 39 8.98 17.87 33.97
C MET A 39 9.66 17.19 35.15
N THR A 40 10.64 16.35 34.87
CA THR A 40 11.44 15.65 35.87
C THR A 40 12.91 16.02 35.71
N ALA A 41 13.58 16.38 36.81
CA ALA A 41 15.02 16.63 36.82
C ALA A 41 15.76 15.33 37.17
N VAL A 42 16.63 14.86 36.28
CA VAL A 42 17.49 13.69 36.48
C VAL A 42 18.90 14.17 36.76
N GLU A 43 19.37 14.01 37.99
CA GLU A 43 20.74 14.36 38.39
C GLU A 43 21.75 13.44 37.72
N ILE A 44 22.71 14.02 36.99
CA ILE A 44 23.75 13.27 36.25
C ILE A 44 25.14 13.45 36.86
N GLU A 45 25.39 14.56 37.54
CA GLU A 45 26.67 14.81 38.21
C GLU A 45 26.49 15.76 39.40
N ALA A 46 27.16 15.44 40.50
CA ALA A 46 27.32 16.34 41.64
C ALA A 46 28.80 16.35 42.07
N LYS A 47 29.38 17.54 42.22
CA LYS A 47 30.80 17.74 42.50
C LYS A 47 31.03 18.99 43.35
N SER A 48 32.01 18.96 44.23
CA SER A 48 32.58 20.17 44.86
C SER A 48 34.04 20.31 44.43
N ALA A 49 34.46 21.52 44.07
CA ALA A 49 35.85 21.80 43.73
C ALA A 49 36.21 23.25 44.07
N TYR A 50 37.51 23.47 44.30
CA TYR A 50 38.09 24.79 44.50
C TYR A 50 38.51 25.39 43.15
N TYR A 51 38.09 26.61 42.86
CA TYR A 51 38.36 27.32 41.62
C TYR A 51 39.22 28.55 41.91
N GLN A 52 40.38 28.66 41.26
CA GLN A 52 41.30 29.77 41.49
C GLN A 52 40.80 31.07 40.85
N ASP A 53 41.12 32.20 41.47
CA ASP A 53 40.80 33.53 40.96
C ASP A 53 41.25 33.75 39.50
N GLY A 54 40.34 34.27 38.68
CA GLY A 54 40.51 34.50 37.25
C GLY A 54 40.64 33.22 36.39
N GLY A 55 40.51 32.04 36.99
CA GLY A 55 40.60 30.74 36.33
C GLY A 55 39.28 30.30 35.70
N THR A 56 39.31 29.86 34.45
CA THR A 56 38.18 29.17 33.81
C THR A 56 38.42 27.67 33.81
N VAL A 57 37.54 26.92 34.45
CA VAL A 57 37.59 25.44 34.45
C VAL A 57 36.41 24.93 33.64
N GLU A 58 36.72 24.22 32.56
CA GLU A 58 35.73 23.59 31.69
C GLU A 58 35.84 22.07 31.76
N TRP A 59 34.69 21.38 31.76
CA TRP A 59 34.61 19.94 31.64
C TRP A 59 33.34 19.53 30.90
N SER A 60 33.18 18.24 30.65
CA SER A 60 32.06 17.71 29.89
C SER A 60 31.42 16.48 30.52
N VAL A 61 30.10 16.42 30.52
CA VAL A 61 29.30 15.29 31.04
C VAL A 61 28.55 14.62 29.88
N ASP A 62 28.48 13.29 29.87
CA ASP A 62 27.76 12.51 28.84
C ASP A 62 26.45 11.95 29.40
N SER A 63 25.34 12.12 28.67
CA SER A 63 24.06 11.49 29.05
C SER A 63 23.97 10.01 28.71
N SER A 64 24.89 9.45 27.91
CA SER A 64 24.83 8.06 27.44
C SER A 64 24.83 7.01 28.56
N SER A 65 25.36 7.33 29.75
CA SER A 65 25.34 6.45 30.92
C SER A 65 24.04 6.50 31.72
N PHE A 66 23.12 7.40 31.40
CA PHE A 66 21.88 7.65 32.16
C PHE A 66 20.60 7.37 31.36
N THR A 67 20.70 6.65 30.23
CA THR A 67 19.57 6.38 29.34
C THR A 67 18.37 5.72 30.04
N GLU A 68 18.60 4.76 30.94
CA GLU A 68 17.51 4.08 31.68
C GLU A 68 16.75 5.04 32.60
N ALA A 69 17.45 5.98 33.25
CA ALA A 69 16.83 6.99 34.11
C ALA A 69 16.07 8.06 33.27
N ILE A 70 16.59 8.39 32.09
CA ILE A 70 15.95 9.31 31.14
C ILE A 70 14.67 8.70 30.57
N GLU A 71 14.69 7.41 30.19
CA GLU A 71 13.52 6.68 29.69
C GLU A 71 12.42 6.59 30.76
N GLN A 72 12.76 6.31 32.02
CA GLN A 72 11.80 6.29 33.12
C GLN A 72 11.16 7.65 33.41
N ALA A 73 11.82 8.75 33.02
CA ALA A 73 11.39 10.12 33.24
C ALA A 73 10.63 10.74 32.04
N GLY A 74 10.32 9.96 31.00
CA GLY A 74 9.57 10.40 29.82
C GLY A 74 10.36 10.44 28.50
N GLY A 75 11.67 10.19 28.54
CA GLY A 75 12.53 9.99 27.35
C GLY A 75 12.95 11.27 26.61
N ASN A 76 12.25 12.40 26.75
CA ASN A 76 12.57 13.62 26.01
C ASN A 76 13.40 14.60 26.85
N VAL A 77 14.71 14.69 26.58
CA VAL A 77 15.57 15.69 27.23
C VAL A 77 15.37 17.07 26.57
N VAL A 78 14.96 18.05 27.37
CA VAL A 78 14.55 19.39 26.89
C VAL A 78 15.36 20.54 27.49
N GLY A 79 16.30 20.23 28.39
CA GLY A 79 17.15 21.21 29.02
C GLY A 79 18.21 20.61 29.94
N VAL A 80 19.09 21.47 30.43
CA VAL A 80 20.05 21.20 31.49
C VAL A 80 19.92 22.27 32.56
N LEU A 81 19.76 21.84 33.80
CA LEU A 81 19.82 22.67 34.98
C LEU A 81 21.19 22.53 35.63
N PHE A 82 21.94 23.63 35.68
CA PHE A 82 23.24 23.68 36.32
C PHE A 82 23.15 24.57 37.55
N SER A 83 23.16 23.96 38.74
CA SER A 83 23.01 24.65 40.02
C SER A 83 24.37 24.78 40.70
N LEU A 84 24.72 26.00 41.09
CA LEU A 84 25.97 26.34 41.76
C LEU A 84 25.65 26.87 43.15
N THR A 85 26.33 26.34 44.17
CA THR A 85 26.26 26.81 45.55
C THR A 85 27.67 27.08 46.04
N TYR A 86 27.88 28.24 46.66
CA TYR A 86 29.19 28.71 47.08
C TYR A 86 29.09 29.37 48.44
N GLY A 87 30.13 29.17 49.23
CA GLY A 87 30.22 29.59 50.62
C GLY A 87 30.88 30.94 50.74
N GLU A 88 31.45 31.22 51.91
CA GLU A 88 32.39 32.31 52.10
C GLU A 88 33.61 31.65 52.72
N ASP A 89 34.74 31.67 52.02
CA ASP A 89 35.99 31.03 52.44
C ASP A 89 37.17 32.00 52.61
N GLU A 90 36.93 33.31 52.49
CA GLU A 90 37.94 34.35 52.71
C GLU A 90 38.63 34.25 54.08
N THR A 91 39.95 34.47 54.08
CA THR A 91 40.75 34.50 55.32
C THR A 91 41.35 35.88 55.58
N SER A 92 41.14 36.41 56.79
CA SER A 92 41.68 37.72 57.18
C SER A 92 43.19 37.66 57.44
N GLY A 93 43.94 38.59 56.83
CA GLY A 93 45.40 38.67 56.91
C GLY A 93 45.91 40.06 57.26
N GLY A 94 46.21 40.33 58.53
CA GLY A 94 46.80 41.61 58.92
C GLY A 94 46.95 41.82 60.43
N PRO A 95 47.81 42.76 60.87
CA PRO A 95 48.09 42.98 62.29
C PRO A 95 46.94 43.62 63.09
N LEU A 96 45.86 44.07 62.43
CA LEU A 96 44.75 44.81 63.04
C LEU A 96 43.34 44.38 62.58
N CYS A 97 43.19 43.22 61.93
CA CYS A 97 41.88 42.71 61.50
C CYS A 97 41.03 42.32 62.73
N THR A 98 39.83 42.91 62.85
CA THR A 98 38.96 42.75 64.03
C THR A 98 37.86 41.70 63.86
N GLY A 99 37.73 41.13 62.64
CA GLY A 99 36.73 40.12 62.29
C GLY A 99 35.32 40.69 62.17
N GLY A 100 35.21 42.02 62.04
CA GLY A 100 33.96 42.76 61.82
C GLY A 100 33.94 43.56 60.52
N GLU A 101 35.01 43.46 59.73
CA GLU A 101 35.11 43.95 58.36
C GLU A 101 34.22 43.08 57.45
N ALA A 102 33.47 43.70 56.53
CA ALA A 102 32.65 42.97 55.57
C ALA A 102 33.52 42.56 54.38
N ASN A 103 33.51 41.26 54.05
CA ASN A 103 34.15 40.71 52.86
C ASN A 103 33.58 41.40 51.60
N ALA A 104 34.41 41.52 50.56
CA ALA A 104 33.89 41.90 49.25
C ALA A 104 33.31 40.63 48.60
N PRO A 105 32.16 40.73 47.93
CA PRO A 105 31.52 39.55 47.35
C PRO A 105 32.22 39.13 46.06
N ASP A 106 32.53 37.84 45.96
CA ASP A 106 33.07 37.20 44.77
C ASP A 106 31.97 36.95 43.75
N THR A 107 32.32 37.10 42.48
CA THR A 107 31.40 36.83 41.37
C THR A 107 31.68 35.45 40.79
N ILE A 108 30.75 34.51 41.00
CA ILE A 108 30.80 33.17 40.41
C ILE A 108 29.95 33.17 39.15
N THR A 109 30.54 32.81 38.01
CA THR A 109 29.85 32.65 36.72
C THR A 109 29.83 31.20 36.28
N GLY A 110 28.63 30.62 36.15
CA GLY A 110 28.41 29.32 35.54
C GLY A 110 28.04 29.45 34.06
N ALA A 111 28.57 28.58 33.20
CA ALA A 111 28.24 28.50 31.79
C ALA A 111 27.93 27.06 31.38
N THR A 112 26.85 26.88 30.62
CA THR A 112 26.42 25.58 30.08
C THR A 112 26.26 25.68 28.58
N THR A 113 26.83 24.73 27.84
CA THR A 113 26.77 24.67 26.37
C THR A 113 26.46 23.27 25.86
N LYS A 114 25.51 23.18 24.92
CA LYS A 114 25.14 21.97 24.19
C LYS A 114 24.94 22.31 22.72
N GLY A 115 25.87 21.92 21.85
CA GLY A 115 25.80 22.25 20.43
C GLY A 115 25.74 23.76 20.20
N GLU A 116 24.63 24.26 19.66
CA GLU A 116 24.38 25.69 19.44
C GLU A 116 23.72 26.39 20.65
N TRP A 117 23.21 25.64 21.63
CA TRP A 117 22.57 26.20 22.82
C TRP A 117 23.63 26.56 23.86
N ASN A 118 23.64 27.81 24.30
CA ASN A 118 24.50 28.29 25.38
C ASN A 118 23.73 29.21 26.32
N LEU A 119 24.08 29.14 27.61
CA LEU A 119 23.61 30.08 28.62
C LEU A 119 24.68 30.23 29.69
N SER A 120 24.87 31.47 30.15
CA SER A 120 25.73 31.78 31.29
C SER A 120 24.96 32.61 32.30
N GLY A 121 25.16 32.32 33.58
CA GLY A 121 24.61 33.09 34.69
C GLY A 121 25.71 33.41 35.70
N SER A 122 25.54 34.49 36.44
CA SER A 122 26.44 34.89 37.50
C SER A 122 25.67 35.15 38.80
N GLY A 123 26.35 34.97 39.92
CA GLY A 123 25.85 35.34 41.24
C GLY A 123 26.99 35.67 42.20
N GLU A 124 26.63 36.26 43.33
CA GLU A 124 27.56 36.76 44.35
C GLU A 124 27.54 35.88 45.59
N ASN A 125 28.69 35.59 46.19
CA ASN A 125 28.78 34.84 47.44
C ASN A 125 28.42 35.70 48.69
N PRO A 126 27.97 35.07 49.81
CA PRO A 126 27.55 33.68 49.92
C PRO A 126 26.17 33.50 49.26
N GLY A 127 26.01 32.43 48.48
CA GLY A 127 24.76 32.25 47.75
C GLY A 127 24.70 31.01 46.89
N SER A 128 23.67 30.99 46.05
CA SER A 128 23.48 29.97 45.04
C SER A 128 22.77 30.57 43.84
N HIS A 129 23.12 30.13 42.64
CA HIS A 129 22.38 30.47 41.43
C HIS A 129 22.26 29.26 40.51
N GLU A 130 21.30 29.34 39.58
CA GLU A 130 21.03 28.26 38.63
C GLU A 130 21.11 28.79 37.19
N VAL A 131 21.78 28.03 36.33
CA VAL A 131 21.82 28.25 34.89
C VAL A 131 20.88 27.21 34.27
N ASN A 132 19.65 27.63 34.00
CA ASN A 132 18.60 26.79 33.44
C ASN A 132 18.54 26.95 31.91
N LEU A 133 19.27 26.10 31.19
CA LEU A 133 19.30 26.10 29.73
C LEU A 133 18.23 25.15 29.19
N THR A 134 17.18 25.69 28.57
CA THR A 134 16.14 24.91 27.88
C THR A 134 16.05 25.28 26.40
N TRP A 135 15.69 24.32 25.55
CA TRP A 135 15.59 24.50 24.10
C TRP A 135 14.21 24.17 23.51
N HIS A 136 13.26 23.75 24.35
CA HIS A 136 11.89 23.47 23.93
C HIS A 136 11.02 24.74 23.85
N ASN A 137 9.96 24.70 23.06
CA ASN A 137 9.00 25.78 22.99
C ASN A 137 8.01 25.74 24.17
N ALA A 138 8.30 26.47 25.23
CA ALA A 138 7.50 26.49 26.45
C ALA A 138 6.05 26.97 26.27
N SER A 139 5.72 27.70 25.19
CA SER A 139 4.36 28.18 24.96
C SER A 139 3.38 27.05 24.60
N LEU A 140 3.88 25.94 24.06
CA LEU A 140 3.08 24.76 23.73
C LEU A 140 2.65 23.96 24.96
N LEU A 141 3.33 24.18 26.11
CA LEU A 141 3.02 23.50 27.37
C LEU A 141 1.90 24.18 28.16
N SER A 142 1.43 25.34 27.70
CA SER A 142 0.40 26.13 28.37
C SER A 142 -0.86 26.28 27.51
N GLY A 143 -1.78 25.33 27.63
CA GLY A 143 -3.15 25.45 27.10
C GLY A 143 -3.41 24.73 25.77
N VAL A 144 -4.37 25.26 25.00
CA VAL A 144 -4.84 24.69 23.74
C VAL A 144 -3.99 25.22 22.58
N VAL A 145 -3.45 24.30 21.78
CA VAL A 145 -2.63 24.56 20.60
C VAL A 145 -3.50 24.43 19.35
N GLU A 146 -3.60 25.50 18.56
CA GLU A 146 -4.40 25.53 17.32
C GLU A 146 -3.51 25.69 16.09
N GLY A 147 -3.81 24.92 15.03
CA GLY A 147 -3.24 25.15 13.69
C GLY A 147 -1.85 24.57 13.44
N LEU A 148 -1.37 23.67 14.31
CA LEU A 148 -0.16 22.86 14.10
C LEU A 148 -0.54 21.39 13.91
N THR A 149 0.28 20.64 13.18
CA THR A 149 0.24 19.17 13.17
C THR A 149 0.82 18.61 14.46
N GLN A 150 0.43 17.39 14.83
CA GLN A 150 1.03 16.72 15.99
C GLN A 150 2.54 16.46 15.80
N SER A 151 3.00 16.22 14.57
CA SER A 151 4.44 16.11 14.26
C SER A 151 5.18 17.45 14.44
N GLU A 152 4.56 18.59 14.13
CA GLU A 152 5.14 19.92 14.39
C GLU A 152 5.17 20.26 15.89
N ILE A 153 4.18 19.82 16.66
CA ILE A 153 4.18 19.95 18.12
C ILE A 153 5.30 19.08 18.72
N LYS A 154 5.38 17.80 18.31
CA LYS A 154 6.45 16.87 18.73
C LYS A 154 7.83 17.42 18.35
N ALA A 155 8.03 17.92 17.13
CA ALA A 155 9.32 18.47 16.70
C ALA A 155 9.79 19.70 17.51
N GLN A 156 8.86 20.44 18.14
CA GLN A 156 9.17 21.59 18.98
C GLN A 156 9.36 21.25 20.47
N LEU A 157 9.02 20.02 20.88
CA LEU A 157 9.10 19.54 22.26
C LEU A 157 10.10 18.39 22.44
N ALA A 158 10.26 17.53 21.44
CA ALA A 158 11.12 16.35 21.43
C ALA A 158 12.23 16.50 20.38
N PHE A 159 13.47 16.65 20.86
CA PHE A 159 14.66 16.86 20.01
C PHE A 159 15.45 15.56 19.75
N GLY A 160 14.92 14.42 20.22
CA GLY A 160 15.46 13.08 19.98
C GLY A 160 16.96 12.95 20.30
N GLU A 161 17.70 12.31 19.40
CA GLU A 161 19.15 12.09 19.56
C GLU A 161 19.97 13.38 19.66
N ALA A 162 19.48 14.52 19.13
CA ALA A 162 20.23 15.78 19.17
C ALA A 162 20.35 16.35 20.59
N ALA A 163 19.40 16.03 21.46
CA ALA A 163 19.46 16.40 22.87
C ALA A 163 20.46 15.51 23.66
N LEU A 164 20.71 14.29 23.23
CA LEU A 164 21.57 13.34 23.94
C LEU A 164 23.06 13.51 23.61
N GLY A 165 23.95 12.93 24.43
CA GLY A 165 25.41 12.95 24.28
C GLY A 165 26.11 13.93 25.21
N MET A 166 27.18 14.57 24.74
CA MET A 166 28.05 15.43 25.56
C MET A 166 27.46 16.82 25.84
N TYR A 167 27.66 17.31 27.06
CA TYR A 167 27.34 18.66 27.54
C TYR A 167 28.60 19.32 28.10
N ASN A 168 28.89 20.55 27.71
CA ASN A 168 30.06 21.29 28.18
C ASN A 168 29.66 22.29 29.27
N LEU A 169 30.37 22.25 30.39
CA LEU A 169 30.14 23.08 31.57
C LEU A 169 31.40 23.88 31.86
N GLY A 170 31.22 25.11 32.32
CA GLY A 170 32.29 26.02 32.70
C GLY A 170 31.94 26.76 33.98
N VAL A 171 32.94 26.93 34.85
CA VAL A 171 32.84 27.80 36.03
C VAL A 171 34.01 28.78 35.99
N ILE A 172 33.69 30.05 36.24
CA ILE A 172 34.64 31.14 36.38
C ILE A 172 34.39 31.79 37.74
N VAL A 173 35.45 32.00 38.51
CA VAL A 173 35.42 32.75 39.76
C VAL A 173 36.24 34.00 39.58
N ASP A 174 35.64 35.15 39.86
CA ASP A 174 36.29 36.46 39.94
C ASP A 174 36.24 36.87 41.41
N ALA A 175 37.40 36.76 42.06
CA ALA A 175 37.53 36.82 43.51
C ALA A 175 37.97 38.23 43.92
N GLU A 176 37.21 38.89 44.80
CA GLU A 176 37.46 40.27 45.25
C GLU A 176 37.78 40.33 46.74
N ALA A 177 39.06 40.50 47.09
CA ALA A 177 39.45 40.70 48.48
C ALA A 177 39.13 42.12 49.01
N PHE A 178 38.69 42.20 50.26
CA PHE A 178 38.67 43.48 51.00
C PHE A 178 40.09 44.04 51.22
N ASP A 179 40.38 45.23 50.68
CA ASP A 179 41.67 45.93 50.87
C ASP A 179 41.53 47.26 51.64
N GLY A 180 41.98 47.26 52.90
CA GLY A 180 41.96 48.40 53.80
C GLY A 180 43.36 48.84 54.26
N ALA A 181 43.49 50.08 54.73
CA ALA A 181 44.79 50.68 55.09
C ALA A 181 45.61 49.92 56.17
N PHE A 182 44.99 49.03 56.96
CA PHE A 182 45.63 48.26 58.04
C PHE A 182 45.20 46.78 58.10
N CYS A 183 44.34 46.32 57.19
CA CYS A 183 43.83 44.95 57.11
C CYS A 183 43.49 44.64 55.64
N SER A 184 44.01 43.53 55.12
CA SER A 184 43.71 42.98 53.81
C SER A 184 43.24 41.55 53.98
N HIS A 185 42.17 41.14 53.31
CA HIS A 185 41.80 39.73 53.23
C HIS A 185 42.63 39.06 52.13
N ASN A 186 42.91 37.77 52.29
CA ASN A 186 43.51 36.98 51.23
C ASN A 186 42.41 36.12 50.62
N ASP A 187 42.21 36.33 49.34
CA ASP A 187 41.27 35.62 48.52
C ASP A 187 42.02 35.17 47.25
N ASP A 188 42.11 33.85 47.08
CA ASP A 188 42.80 33.19 45.98
C ASP A 188 41.80 32.38 45.11
N GLY A 189 40.49 32.55 45.34
CA GLY A 189 39.40 31.80 44.71
C GLY A 189 38.45 31.14 45.71
N GLU A 190 37.42 30.43 45.21
CA GLU A 190 36.25 29.97 45.98
C GLU A 190 35.99 28.45 45.82
N GLU A 191 35.50 27.80 46.89
CA GLU A 191 34.93 26.44 46.81
C GLU A 191 33.48 26.44 46.30
N VAL A 192 33.27 25.93 45.09
CA VAL A 192 31.94 25.87 44.46
C VAL A 192 31.44 24.42 44.39
N ALA A 193 30.29 24.18 44.99
CA ALA A 193 29.51 22.95 44.83
C ALA A 193 28.58 23.07 43.62
N THR A 194 28.73 22.17 42.65
CA THR A 194 28.00 22.15 41.40
C THR A 194 27.16 20.87 41.28
N VAL A 195 25.88 21.03 40.92
CA VAL A 195 24.96 19.93 40.60
C VAL A 195 24.43 20.12 39.18
N VAL A 196 24.53 19.08 38.36
CA VAL A 196 24.06 19.06 36.97
C VAL A 196 22.90 18.10 36.87
N SER A 197 21.75 18.61 36.45
CA SER A 197 20.55 17.81 36.20
C SER A 197 20.04 17.99 34.78
N LEU A 198 19.67 16.88 34.13
CA LEU A 198 18.96 16.92 32.87
C LEU A 198 17.47 17.13 33.13
N LEU A 199 16.86 18.06 32.40
CA LEU A 199 15.42 18.28 32.43
C LEU A 199 14.76 17.37 31.39
N VAL A 200 14.01 16.38 31.86
CA VAL A 200 13.28 15.42 31.03
C VAL A 200 11.80 15.78 31.05
N LEU A 201 11.23 15.94 29.86
CA LEU A 201 9.83 16.25 29.65
C LEU A 201 9.07 14.97 29.28
N ASP A 202 8.12 14.59 30.12
CA ASP A 202 7.10 13.62 29.77
C ASP A 202 5.87 14.39 29.30
N PHE A 203 5.39 14.13 28.08
CA PHE A 203 4.24 14.85 27.55
C PHE A 203 3.34 13.95 26.71
N THR A 204 2.04 14.20 26.84
CA THR A 204 0.98 13.50 26.10
C THR A 204 0.15 14.52 25.34
N ILE A 205 -0.07 14.28 24.04
CA ILE A 205 -0.87 15.15 23.18
C ILE A 205 -2.29 14.60 23.14
N LEU A 206 -3.25 15.37 23.63
CA LEU A 206 -4.67 15.04 23.69
C LEU A 206 -5.44 15.78 22.60
N SER A 207 -6.47 15.14 22.05
CA SER A 207 -7.45 15.78 21.15
C SER A 207 -8.46 16.65 21.90
N GLU A 208 -9.28 17.41 21.16
CA GLU A 208 -10.40 18.20 21.71
C GLU A 208 -11.38 17.38 22.58
N SER A 209 -11.44 16.04 22.45
CA SER A 209 -12.28 15.15 23.28
C SER A 209 -11.61 14.66 24.58
N GLY A 210 -10.34 14.98 24.83
CA GLY A 210 -9.60 14.52 26.00
C GLY A 210 -9.17 13.05 25.93
N GLU A 211 -9.16 12.46 24.75
CA GLU A 211 -8.65 11.10 24.49
C GLU A 211 -7.17 11.16 24.03
N GLU A 212 -6.36 10.21 24.51
CA GLU A 212 -5.02 9.95 24.01
C GLU A 212 -5.09 9.62 22.52
N LEU A 213 -4.58 10.52 21.67
CA LEU A 213 -4.43 10.26 20.25
C LEU A 213 -3.15 9.45 20.02
N ASN A 214 -3.20 8.16 20.34
CA ASN A 214 -2.64 7.22 19.37
C ASN A 214 -3.63 7.25 18.22
N GLY A 215 -3.34 8.01 17.17
CA GLY A 215 -4.24 8.18 16.03
C GLY A 215 -4.56 6.82 15.43
N MET A 216 -5.64 6.19 15.88
CA MET A 216 -6.06 4.91 15.33
C MET A 216 -6.37 5.16 13.86
N ALA A 217 -5.76 4.38 12.96
CA ALA A 217 -5.98 4.49 11.52
C ALA A 217 -7.44 4.21 11.13
N VAL A 218 -8.20 3.67 12.08
CA VAL A 218 -9.56 3.19 11.98
C VAL A 218 -10.29 3.54 13.30
N GLY A 219 -11.57 3.86 13.23
CA GLY A 219 -12.41 4.26 14.36
C GLY A 219 -12.67 3.14 15.37
N ASP A 220 -13.29 3.52 16.48
CA ASP A 220 -13.50 2.69 17.68
C ASP A 220 -14.82 1.90 17.68
N GLY A 221 -15.76 2.27 16.81
CA GLY A 221 -17.10 1.68 16.78
C GLY A 221 -17.08 0.16 16.56
N SER A 222 -17.79 -0.58 17.40
CA SER A 222 -17.90 -2.05 17.27
C SER A 222 -19.35 -2.46 17.08
N LEU A 223 -19.60 -3.36 16.12
CA LEU A 223 -20.91 -3.98 15.93
C LEU A 223 -20.89 -5.42 16.45
N PRO A 224 -21.97 -5.91 17.10
CA PRO A 224 -22.00 -7.27 17.62
C PRO A 224 -21.88 -8.32 16.50
N LEU A 225 -20.98 -9.28 16.67
CA LEU A 225 -20.79 -10.43 15.77
C LEU A 225 -22.11 -11.15 15.43
N LEU A 226 -23.04 -11.21 16.37
CA LEU A 226 -24.35 -11.85 16.21
C LEU A 226 -25.16 -11.30 15.02
N VAL A 227 -25.02 -10.00 14.69
CA VAL A 227 -25.73 -9.39 13.55
C VAL A 227 -25.25 -10.00 12.24
N PHE A 228 -23.94 -10.22 12.11
CA PHE A 228 -23.32 -10.77 10.90
C PHE A 228 -23.52 -12.29 10.80
N VAL A 229 -23.41 -13.01 11.91
CA VAL A 229 -23.73 -14.45 11.97
C VAL A 229 -25.20 -14.71 11.63
N ALA A 230 -26.12 -13.84 12.05
CA ALA A 230 -27.53 -13.92 11.70
C ALA A 230 -27.79 -13.73 10.19
N TRP A 231 -26.91 -13.04 9.47
CA TRP A 231 -26.96 -12.94 8.01
C TRP A 231 -26.33 -14.14 7.31
N ILE A 232 -25.12 -14.52 7.72
CA ILE A 232 -24.34 -15.57 7.04
C ILE A 232 -24.99 -16.96 7.24
N SER A 233 -25.55 -17.25 8.42
CA SER A 233 -26.12 -18.57 8.72
C SER A 233 -27.29 -18.96 7.78
N PRO A 234 -28.28 -18.08 7.50
CA PRO A 234 -29.29 -18.33 6.47
C PRO A 234 -28.72 -18.56 5.08
N VAL A 235 -27.66 -17.83 4.68
CA VAL A 235 -27.01 -18.02 3.38
C VAL A 235 -26.34 -19.40 3.32
N VAL A 236 -25.68 -19.84 4.40
CA VAL A 236 -25.10 -21.19 4.52
C VAL A 236 -26.17 -22.26 4.34
N PHE A 237 -27.29 -22.09 5.05
CA PHE A 237 -28.41 -23.01 4.92
C PHE A 237 -29.01 -23.01 3.51
N LEU A 238 -29.14 -21.84 2.88
CA LEU A 238 -29.64 -21.70 1.51
C LEU A 238 -28.76 -22.44 0.51
N VAL A 239 -27.44 -22.24 0.56
CA VAL A 239 -26.48 -22.93 -0.33
C VAL A 239 -26.54 -24.44 -0.12
N GLY A 240 -26.58 -24.89 1.14
CA GLY A 240 -26.73 -26.31 1.46
C GLY A 240 -28.05 -26.91 0.95
N TYR A 241 -29.16 -26.22 1.17
CA TYR A 241 -30.49 -26.66 0.72
C TYR A 241 -30.58 -26.75 -0.81
N VAL A 242 -30.11 -25.70 -1.51
CA VAL A 242 -30.13 -25.64 -2.98
C VAL A 242 -29.25 -26.76 -3.56
N SER A 243 -28.06 -26.95 -3.00
CA SER A 243 -27.11 -27.96 -3.47
C SER A 243 -27.56 -29.40 -3.20
N MET A 244 -28.36 -29.65 -2.16
CA MET A 244 -28.85 -31.00 -1.85
C MET A 244 -30.19 -31.34 -2.50
N LYS A 245 -31.12 -30.38 -2.62
CA LYS A 245 -32.51 -30.64 -3.03
C LYS A 245 -32.92 -30.05 -4.37
N GLN A 246 -32.18 -29.08 -4.92
CA GLN A 246 -32.62 -28.30 -6.08
C GLN A 246 -31.52 -28.07 -7.13
N ARG A 247 -30.56 -28.99 -7.22
CA ARG A 247 -29.45 -28.92 -8.18
C ARG A 247 -29.89 -28.70 -9.62
N ASP A 248 -30.83 -29.50 -10.10
CA ASP A 248 -31.34 -29.42 -11.48
C ASP A 248 -32.06 -28.08 -11.74
N ARG A 249 -32.88 -27.63 -10.77
CA ARG A 249 -33.68 -26.40 -10.91
C ARG A 249 -32.84 -25.14 -11.04
N PHE A 250 -31.64 -25.15 -10.47
CA PHE A 250 -30.72 -24.01 -10.50
C PHE A 250 -29.53 -24.21 -11.43
N HIS A 251 -29.54 -25.22 -12.29
CA HIS A 251 -28.50 -25.51 -13.28
C HIS A 251 -27.10 -25.62 -12.64
N LEU A 252 -27.01 -26.27 -11.48
CA LEU A 252 -25.78 -26.30 -10.69
C LEU A 252 -24.73 -27.27 -11.22
N ASP A 253 -25.15 -28.34 -11.89
CA ASP A 253 -24.27 -29.36 -12.47
C ASP A 253 -23.81 -29.00 -13.90
N LEU A 254 -24.24 -27.85 -14.42
CA LEU A 254 -23.90 -27.44 -15.77
C LEU A 254 -22.41 -27.16 -15.86
N ASP A 255 -21.76 -27.84 -16.79
CA ASP A 255 -20.42 -27.50 -17.19
C ASP A 255 -20.43 -26.17 -17.93
N LEU A 256 -19.74 -25.19 -17.35
CA LEU A 256 -19.61 -23.84 -17.89
C LEU A 256 -18.38 -23.70 -18.79
N SER A 257 -17.49 -24.71 -18.86
CA SER A 257 -16.47 -24.75 -19.91
C SER A 257 -17.09 -25.04 -21.27
N GLU A 258 -16.48 -24.52 -22.33
CA GLU A 258 -16.85 -24.93 -23.68
C GLU A 258 -16.53 -26.42 -23.87
N PRO A 259 -17.33 -27.18 -24.64
CA PRO A 259 -16.95 -28.55 -24.97
C PRO A 259 -15.58 -28.51 -25.64
N GLU A 260 -14.63 -29.31 -25.15
CA GLU A 260 -13.38 -29.59 -25.84
C GLU A 260 -13.76 -30.07 -27.25
N GLY A 261 -13.77 -29.16 -28.23
CA GLY A 261 -13.70 -29.55 -29.62
C GLY A 261 -12.48 -30.44 -29.70
N GLU A 262 -12.67 -31.69 -30.16
CA GLU A 262 -11.58 -32.64 -30.38
C GLU A 262 -10.37 -31.86 -30.87
N ALA A 263 -9.29 -31.89 -30.10
CA ALA A 263 -8.03 -31.30 -30.50
C ALA A 263 -7.58 -32.04 -31.76
N LEU A 264 -8.09 -31.63 -32.91
CA LEU A 264 -7.46 -31.86 -34.18
C LEU A 264 -6.13 -31.15 -34.02
N GLU A 265 -5.08 -31.95 -33.80
CA GLU A 265 -3.69 -31.57 -33.93
C GLU A 265 -3.50 -31.03 -35.36
N GLY A 266 -3.95 -29.79 -35.59
CA GLY A 266 -3.60 -28.99 -36.75
C GLY A 266 -2.18 -28.55 -36.51
N GLU A 267 -1.26 -29.14 -37.27
CA GLU A 267 0.17 -28.82 -37.25
C GLU A 267 0.40 -27.31 -37.42
N SER A 268 0.50 -26.55 -36.32
CA SER A 268 1.13 -25.22 -36.37
C SER A 268 2.60 -25.50 -36.69
N THR A 269 3.03 -25.22 -37.92
CA THR A 269 4.42 -25.43 -38.32
C THR A 269 5.31 -24.61 -37.38
N SER A 270 6.22 -25.27 -36.65
CA SER A 270 7.12 -24.67 -35.66
C SER A 270 8.01 -23.54 -36.21
N ASP A 271 8.05 -23.34 -37.53
CA ASP A 271 8.95 -22.43 -38.25
C ASP A 271 8.29 -21.14 -38.78
N GLY A 272 7.03 -20.86 -38.43
CA GLY A 272 6.35 -19.62 -38.86
C GLY A 272 6.92 -18.34 -38.21
N GLU A 273 7.20 -17.30 -39.01
CA GLU A 273 7.72 -16.00 -38.53
C GLU A 273 6.64 -15.03 -38.00
N THR A 274 5.35 -15.40 -38.11
CA THR A 274 4.21 -14.52 -37.76
C THR A 274 3.32 -15.11 -36.66
N LEU A 275 2.51 -14.26 -36.03
CA LEU A 275 1.58 -14.68 -34.98
C LEU A 275 0.49 -15.64 -35.50
N VAL A 276 0.03 -15.46 -36.73
CA VAL A 276 -0.97 -16.38 -37.32
C VAL A 276 -0.37 -17.76 -37.61
N ASP A 277 0.91 -17.83 -38.02
CA ASP A 277 1.51 -19.09 -38.45
C ASP A 277 2.03 -19.96 -37.29
N SER A 278 2.43 -19.34 -36.16
CA SER A 278 3.15 -20.03 -35.08
C SER A 278 2.44 -19.92 -33.73
N TYR A 279 1.99 -21.05 -33.19
CA TYR A 279 1.41 -21.14 -31.84
C TYR A 279 2.38 -20.62 -30.77
N ARG A 280 3.67 -20.95 -30.89
CA ARG A 280 4.70 -20.51 -29.94
C ARG A 280 4.85 -19.00 -29.95
N ALA A 281 4.80 -18.39 -31.14
CA ALA A 281 4.85 -16.94 -31.28
C ALA A 281 3.63 -16.25 -30.63
N ARG A 282 2.42 -16.80 -30.83
CA ARG A 282 1.18 -16.32 -30.17
C ARG A 282 1.32 -16.32 -28.66
N VAL A 283 1.65 -17.49 -28.10
CA VAL A 283 1.71 -17.69 -26.65
C VAL A 283 2.78 -16.80 -26.02
N ILE A 284 3.99 -16.74 -26.60
CA ILE A 284 5.08 -15.92 -26.06
C ILE A 284 4.73 -14.44 -26.12
N THR A 285 4.18 -13.96 -27.24
CA THR A 285 3.85 -12.54 -27.41
C THR A 285 2.74 -12.09 -26.48
N LEU A 286 1.62 -12.83 -26.45
CA LEU A 286 0.49 -12.51 -25.59
C LEU A 286 0.88 -12.59 -24.11
N SER A 287 1.65 -13.62 -23.72
CA SER A 287 2.15 -13.74 -22.34
C SER A 287 3.08 -12.59 -21.98
N ALA A 288 4.04 -12.22 -22.84
CA ALA A 288 4.96 -11.12 -22.59
C ALA A 288 4.22 -9.77 -22.43
N LEU A 289 3.22 -9.51 -23.27
CA LEU A 289 2.38 -8.32 -23.14
C LEU A 289 1.58 -8.31 -21.83
N TYR A 290 1.08 -9.46 -21.39
CA TYR A 290 0.40 -9.59 -20.10
C TYR A 290 1.35 -9.43 -18.91
N VAL A 291 2.62 -9.85 -19.01
CA VAL A 291 3.65 -9.50 -18.01
C VAL A 291 3.80 -7.98 -17.91
N ALA A 292 3.85 -7.27 -19.06
CA ALA A 292 3.94 -5.81 -19.07
C ALA A 292 2.74 -5.12 -18.41
N GLN A 293 1.54 -5.70 -18.50
CA GLN A 293 0.35 -5.17 -17.82
C GLN A 293 0.35 -5.49 -16.31
N GLY A 294 0.89 -6.65 -15.93
CA GLY A 294 0.99 -7.09 -14.55
C GLY A 294 1.89 -6.20 -13.69
N ILE A 295 3.01 -5.72 -14.23
CA ILE A 295 3.98 -4.89 -13.50
C ILE A 295 3.34 -3.58 -12.97
N PRO A 296 2.72 -2.73 -13.81
CA PRO A 296 1.92 -1.57 -13.39
C PRO A 296 0.90 -1.91 -12.30
N TRP A 297 0.17 -2.99 -12.50
CA TRP A 297 -0.92 -3.38 -11.60
C TRP A 297 -0.40 -3.77 -10.22
N GLY A 298 0.64 -4.62 -10.15
CA GLY A 298 1.28 -5.01 -8.89
C GLY A 298 1.94 -3.83 -8.19
N PHE A 299 2.59 -2.95 -8.95
CA PHE A 299 3.22 -1.75 -8.41
C PHE A 299 2.21 -0.82 -7.73
N ILE A 300 1.04 -0.61 -8.33
CA ILE A 300 0.01 0.26 -7.74
C ILE A 300 -0.67 -0.42 -6.56
N THR A 301 -1.15 -1.65 -6.74
CA THR A 301 -2.02 -2.33 -5.76
C THR A 301 -1.28 -2.87 -4.53
N VAL A 302 0.04 -3.04 -4.64
CA VAL A 302 0.92 -3.51 -3.57
C VAL A 302 1.91 -2.43 -3.20
N THR A 303 2.92 -2.18 -4.03
CA THR A 303 4.07 -1.34 -3.68
C THR A 303 3.68 0.08 -3.26
N MET A 304 2.89 0.78 -4.07
CA MET A 304 2.56 2.18 -3.83
C MET A 304 1.58 2.33 -2.65
N VAL A 305 0.59 1.45 -2.56
CA VAL A 305 -0.35 1.42 -1.43
C VAL A 305 0.38 1.17 -0.12
N THR A 306 1.31 0.22 -0.10
CA THR A 306 2.10 -0.10 1.10
C THR A 306 3.09 1.01 1.44
N PHE A 307 3.72 1.62 0.43
CA PHE A 307 4.58 2.79 0.63
C PHE A 307 3.80 3.94 1.29
N LEU A 308 2.64 4.32 0.74
CA LEU A 308 1.82 5.38 1.34
C LEU A 308 1.31 5.01 2.73
N ALA A 309 0.87 3.77 2.95
CA ALA A 309 0.44 3.30 4.27
C ALA A 309 1.54 3.47 5.32
N ALA A 310 2.79 3.20 4.94
CA ALA A 310 3.94 3.33 5.83
C ALA A 310 4.33 4.79 6.11
N GLU A 311 4.09 5.69 5.16
CA GLU A 311 4.27 7.14 5.35
C GLU A 311 3.15 7.76 6.22
N GLY A 312 2.20 6.96 6.69
CA GLY A 312 1.08 7.39 7.55
C GLY A 312 -0.19 7.77 6.80
N ALA A 313 -0.31 7.45 5.51
CA ALA A 313 -1.52 7.74 4.75
C ALA A 313 -2.74 6.97 5.30
N ASP A 314 -3.91 7.61 5.27
CA ASP A 314 -5.14 7.05 5.81
C ASP A 314 -5.88 6.12 4.81
N ALA A 315 -6.96 5.50 5.25
CA ALA A 315 -7.79 4.65 4.38
C ALA A 315 -8.36 5.40 3.16
N GLY A 316 -8.54 6.72 3.26
CA GLY A 316 -9.06 7.58 2.20
C GLY A 316 -8.04 7.79 1.08
N ASP A 317 -6.80 8.10 1.44
CA ASP A 317 -5.69 8.30 0.51
C ASP A 317 -5.37 7.00 -0.25
N LEU A 318 -5.31 5.87 0.48
CA LEU A 318 -5.11 4.55 -0.13
C LEU A 318 -6.27 4.20 -1.08
N ALA A 319 -7.51 4.45 -0.67
CA ALA A 319 -8.68 4.22 -1.51
C ALA A 319 -8.69 5.13 -2.75
N PHE A 320 -8.27 6.39 -2.61
CA PHE A 320 -8.16 7.33 -3.71
C PHE A 320 -7.14 6.87 -4.74
N LEU A 321 -5.95 6.43 -4.30
CA LEU A 321 -4.91 5.91 -5.19
C LEU A 321 -5.37 4.65 -5.93
N LEU A 322 -5.98 3.70 -5.22
CA LEU A 322 -6.54 2.49 -5.82
C LEU A 322 -7.66 2.79 -6.83
N THR A 323 -8.48 3.81 -6.55
CA THR A 323 -9.50 4.32 -7.48
C THR A 323 -8.84 4.89 -8.73
N LEU A 324 -7.88 5.82 -8.60
CA LEU A 324 -7.19 6.39 -9.76
C LEU A 324 -6.45 5.34 -10.59
N GLY A 325 -5.89 4.34 -9.91
CA GLY A 325 -5.34 3.15 -10.55
C GLY A 325 -6.40 2.43 -11.36
N THR A 326 -7.51 2.01 -10.74
CA THR A 326 -8.48 1.09 -11.36
C THR A 326 -9.43 1.76 -12.35
N LEU A 327 -9.66 3.07 -12.24
CA LEU A 327 -10.66 3.81 -13.02
C LEU A 327 -10.52 3.66 -14.55
N PRO A 328 -9.32 3.72 -15.16
CA PRO A 328 -9.19 3.57 -16.61
C PRO A 328 -9.68 2.21 -17.14
N TRP A 329 -9.52 1.14 -16.36
CA TRP A 329 -10.02 -0.19 -16.72
C TRP A 329 -11.55 -0.31 -16.64
N SER A 330 -12.22 0.52 -15.85
CA SER A 330 -13.69 0.62 -15.82
C SER A 330 -14.25 1.26 -17.09
N PHE A 331 -13.44 2.07 -17.79
CA PHE A 331 -13.82 2.69 -19.06
C PHE A 331 -13.27 1.95 -20.28
N LYS A 332 -12.81 0.70 -20.11
CA LYS A 332 -12.16 -0.07 -21.19
C LYS A 332 -13.05 -0.28 -22.42
N PHE A 333 -14.37 -0.29 -22.25
CA PHE A 333 -15.35 -0.38 -23.33
C PHE A 333 -15.31 0.81 -24.30
N LEU A 334 -14.77 1.96 -23.90
CA LEU A 334 -14.61 3.14 -24.77
C LEU A 334 -13.47 2.97 -25.79
N TRP A 335 -12.44 2.19 -25.44
CA TRP A 335 -11.26 2.03 -26.29
C TRP A 335 -11.51 1.12 -27.50
N GLY A 336 -12.34 0.09 -27.34
CA GLY A 336 -12.66 -0.86 -28.42
C GLY A 336 -13.06 -0.16 -29.74
N PRO A 337 -14.12 0.69 -29.74
CA PRO A 337 -14.54 1.40 -30.95
C PRO A 337 -13.48 2.35 -31.52
N ILE A 338 -12.61 2.92 -30.69
CA ILE A 338 -11.55 3.84 -31.13
C ILE A 338 -10.46 3.06 -31.88
N ILE A 339 -10.00 1.94 -31.29
CA ILE A 339 -8.97 1.06 -31.88
C ILE A 339 -9.50 0.43 -33.17
N ASP A 340 -10.78 0.05 -33.21
CA ASP A 340 -11.39 -0.52 -34.41
C ASP A 340 -11.56 0.48 -35.55
N ARG A 341 -11.81 1.76 -35.26
CA ARG A 341 -12.00 2.80 -36.28
C ARG A 341 -10.68 3.28 -36.90
N PHE A 342 -9.62 3.39 -36.11
CA PHE A 342 -8.34 3.94 -36.53
C PHE A 342 -7.31 2.81 -36.64
N GLN A 343 -7.27 2.17 -37.80
CA GLN A 343 -6.37 1.06 -38.08
C GLN A 343 -5.32 1.49 -39.12
N ILE A 344 -4.09 1.00 -38.96
CA ILE A 344 -2.99 1.20 -39.92
C ILE A 344 -2.62 -0.18 -40.48
N PRO A 345 -3.33 -0.68 -41.51
CA PRO A 345 -3.23 -2.08 -41.96
C PRO A 345 -1.80 -2.50 -42.33
N GLU A 346 -0.98 -1.57 -42.83
CA GLU A 346 0.39 -1.86 -43.27
C GLU A 346 1.33 -2.28 -42.14
N LEU A 347 1.09 -1.84 -40.89
CA LEU A 347 1.97 -2.08 -39.73
C LEU A 347 1.42 -3.11 -38.74
N GLY A 348 0.29 -3.75 -39.09
CA GLY A 348 -0.53 -4.58 -38.20
C GLY A 348 -1.73 -3.80 -37.68
N ARG A 349 -2.84 -4.51 -37.42
CA ARG A 349 -4.12 -3.89 -37.04
C ARG A 349 -4.12 -3.41 -35.58
N ARG A 350 -3.45 -4.13 -34.68
CA ARG A 350 -3.47 -3.87 -33.22
C ARG A 350 -2.11 -3.41 -32.69
N ARG A 351 -1.02 -3.84 -33.33
CA ARG A 351 0.38 -3.58 -32.97
C ARG A 351 0.74 -2.10 -32.84
N PRO A 352 0.32 -1.19 -33.75
CA PRO A 352 0.59 0.24 -33.59
C PRO A 352 0.00 0.82 -32.30
N TRP A 353 -1.18 0.36 -31.88
CA TRP A 353 -1.82 0.80 -30.64
C TRP A 353 -1.09 0.28 -29.39
N ILE A 354 -0.63 -0.97 -29.41
CA ILE A 354 0.19 -1.56 -28.33
C ILE A 354 1.50 -0.77 -28.17
N LEU A 355 2.19 -0.48 -29.29
CA LEU A 355 3.44 0.28 -29.26
C LEU A 355 3.23 1.74 -28.85
N PHE A 356 2.13 2.37 -29.28
CA PHE A 356 1.76 3.72 -28.86
C PHE A 356 1.52 3.78 -27.34
N ALA A 357 0.77 2.81 -26.80
CA ALA A 357 0.53 2.71 -25.37
C ALA A 357 1.83 2.48 -24.57
N GLN A 358 2.70 1.57 -25.01
CA GLN A 358 4.01 1.32 -24.38
C GLN A 358 4.92 2.54 -24.41
N THR A 359 4.95 3.28 -25.53
CA THR A 359 5.72 4.52 -25.64
C THR A 359 5.19 5.59 -24.69
N GLY A 360 3.86 5.73 -24.57
CA GLY A 360 3.23 6.65 -23.62
C GLY A 360 3.56 6.31 -22.17
N MET A 361 3.56 5.02 -21.81
CA MET A 361 3.97 4.54 -20.49
C MET A 361 5.43 4.89 -20.18
N VAL A 362 6.36 4.63 -21.11
CA VAL A 362 7.77 4.97 -20.95
C VAL A 362 7.98 6.48 -20.84
N ALA A 363 7.33 7.27 -21.68
CA ALA A 363 7.43 8.74 -21.65
C ALA A 363 6.94 9.33 -20.31
N LEU A 364 5.88 8.76 -19.73
CA LEU A 364 5.38 9.18 -18.41
C LEU A 364 6.33 8.81 -17.28
N LEU A 365 6.91 7.60 -17.29
CA LEU A 365 7.92 7.22 -16.30
C LEU A 365 9.16 8.13 -16.37
N VAL A 366 9.61 8.48 -17.58
CA VAL A 366 10.69 9.46 -17.76
C VAL A 366 10.28 10.82 -17.23
N THR A 367 9.05 11.27 -17.48
CA THR A 367 8.53 12.54 -16.95
C THR A 367 8.51 12.54 -15.42
N MET A 368 8.06 11.46 -14.79
CA MET A 368 8.07 11.29 -13.33
C MET A 368 9.50 11.36 -12.74
N LEU A 369 10.51 10.85 -13.46
CA LEU A 369 11.91 10.96 -13.06
C LEU A 369 12.46 12.39 -13.16
N MET A 370 11.95 13.21 -14.08
CA MET A 370 12.43 14.58 -14.29
C MET A 370 11.86 15.61 -13.32
N VAL A 371 10.80 15.27 -12.57
CA VAL A 371 10.19 16.18 -11.60
C VAL A 371 10.93 16.13 -10.25
N PRO A 372 11.54 17.24 -9.80
CA PRO A 372 12.09 17.35 -8.45
C PRO A 372 10.94 17.28 -7.43
N ASP A 373 11.08 16.44 -6.40
CA ASP A 373 10.16 16.30 -5.27
C ASP A 373 8.73 15.80 -5.58
N LEU A 374 8.67 14.63 -6.21
CA LEU A 374 7.41 13.92 -6.53
C LEU A 374 6.59 13.54 -5.29
N THR A 375 7.24 13.30 -4.15
CA THR A 375 6.61 12.89 -2.89
C THR A 375 5.89 14.03 -2.18
N ASN A 376 6.34 15.28 -2.36
CA ASN A 376 5.71 16.45 -1.72
C ASN A 376 4.43 16.92 -2.45
N ASN A 377 4.11 16.37 -3.62
CA ASN A 377 2.94 16.74 -4.42
C ASN A 377 2.12 15.51 -4.82
N ILE A 378 1.41 14.93 -3.85
CA ILE A 378 0.54 13.73 -4.02
C ILE A 378 -0.47 13.92 -5.16
N SER A 379 -1.00 15.15 -5.36
CA SER A 379 -1.95 15.43 -6.44
C SER A 379 -1.33 15.28 -7.84
N LEU A 380 -0.09 15.75 -8.03
CA LEU A 380 0.66 15.61 -9.28
C LEU A 380 1.04 14.16 -9.52
N LEU A 381 1.49 13.47 -8.46
CA LEU A 381 1.80 12.04 -8.50
C LEU A 381 0.58 11.23 -8.95
N GLY A 382 -0.58 11.45 -8.30
CA GLY A 382 -1.84 10.82 -8.65
C GLY A 382 -2.29 11.12 -10.08
N ALA A 383 -2.15 12.36 -10.56
CA ALA A 383 -2.48 12.73 -11.93
C ALA A 383 -1.58 12.02 -12.96
N LEU A 384 -0.27 11.99 -12.74
CA LEU A 384 0.67 11.29 -13.64
C LEU A 384 0.41 9.79 -13.65
N PHE A 385 0.12 9.19 -12.49
CA PHE A 385 -0.30 7.78 -12.43
C PHE A 385 -1.62 7.52 -13.13
N PHE A 386 -2.60 8.42 -13.02
CA PHE A 386 -3.86 8.29 -13.73
C PHE A 386 -3.63 8.21 -15.25
N VAL A 387 -2.83 9.13 -15.81
CA VAL A 387 -2.50 9.10 -17.24
C VAL A 387 -1.70 7.83 -17.59
N TYR A 388 -0.80 7.39 -16.73
CA TYR A 388 -0.05 6.14 -16.91
C TYR A 388 -0.99 4.93 -17.02
N ASN A 389 -1.97 4.81 -16.12
CA ASN A 389 -2.95 3.74 -16.13
C ASN A 389 -3.91 3.82 -17.33
N VAL A 390 -4.16 5.02 -17.88
CA VAL A 390 -4.90 5.17 -19.14
C VAL A 390 -4.15 4.49 -20.28
N PHE A 391 -2.83 4.67 -20.38
CA PHE A 391 -2.03 3.94 -21.38
C PHE A 391 -1.96 2.44 -21.09
N THR A 392 -1.85 2.02 -19.83
CA THR A 392 -1.88 0.59 -19.48
C THR A 392 -3.22 -0.05 -19.87
N ALA A 393 -4.35 0.60 -19.61
CA ALA A 393 -5.67 0.13 -20.01
C ALA A 393 -5.84 0.11 -21.53
N LEU A 394 -5.26 1.07 -22.26
CA LEU A 394 -5.24 1.07 -23.73
C LEU A 394 -4.44 -0.12 -24.28
N GLN A 395 -3.31 -0.45 -23.66
CA GLN A 395 -2.50 -1.63 -24.01
C GLN A 395 -3.26 -2.94 -23.74
N ASP A 396 -3.93 -3.05 -22.59
CA ASP A 396 -4.76 -4.19 -22.18
C ASP A 396 -5.84 -4.48 -23.24
N VAL A 397 -6.67 -3.48 -23.57
CA VAL A 397 -7.72 -3.63 -24.60
C VAL A 397 -7.15 -3.98 -25.98
N SER A 398 -6.03 -3.37 -26.36
CA SER A 398 -5.38 -3.66 -27.65
C SER A 398 -4.82 -5.09 -27.70
N THR A 399 -4.31 -5.60 -26.58
CA THR A 399 -3.77 -6.95 -26.46
C THR A 399 -4.90 -7.99 -26.44
N ASP A 400 -6.01 -7.70 -25.75
CA ASP A 400 -7.21 -8.53 -25.74
C ASP A 400 -7.78 -8.65 -27.16
N ALA A 401 -7.88 -7.53 -27.89
CA ALA A 401 -8.32 -7.53 -29.28
C ALA A 401 -7.35 -8.31 -30.19
N LEU A 402 -6.04 -8.23 -29.95
CA LEU A 402 -5.03 -9.02 -30.67
C LEU A 402 -5.18 -10.52 -30.37
N ALA A 403 -5.42 -10.91 -29.12
CA ALA A 403 -5.66 -12.30 -28.75
C ALA A 403 -6.89 -12.85 -29.49
N VAL A 404 -7.98 -12.08 -29.54
CA VAL A 404 -9.19 -12.45 -30.28
C VAL A 404 -8.94 -12.60 -31.78
N ASP A 405 -8.06 -11.78 -32.34
CA ASP A 405 -7.80 -11.75 -33.78
C ASP A 405 -6.88 -12.88 -34.29
N VAL A 406 -6.09 -13.49 -33.39
CA VAL A 406 -5.01 -14.42 -33.75
C VAL A 406 -5.18 -15.81 -33.13
N LEU A 407 -5.94 -15.95 -32.05
CA LEU A 407 -6.21 -17.26 -31.44
C LEU A 407 -7.29 -18.01 -32.21
N GLU A 408 -7.07 -19.31 -32.39
CA GLU A 408 -8.09 -20.22 -32.90
C GLU A 408 -9.05 -20.60 -31.76
N SER A 409 -10.31 -20.94 -32.09
CA SER A 409 -11.37 -21.25 -31.11
C SER A 409 -10.95 -22.27 -30.05
N HIS A 410 -10.16 -23.28 -30.42
CA HIS A 410 -9.68 -24.32 -29.51
C HIS A 410 -8.47 -23.90 -28.63
N GLU A 411 -7.80 -22.80 -28.98
CA GLU A 411 -6.62 -22.29 -28.26
C GLU A 411 -6.98 -21.25 -27.19
N PHE A 412 -8.16 -20.61 -27.31
CA PHE A 412 -8.57 -19.47 -26.48
C PHE A 412 -8.42 -19.72 -24.98
N GLU A 413 -9.02 -20.79 -24.45
CA GLU A 413 -9.03 -21.05 -23.00
C GLU A 413 -7.62 -21.30 -22.44
N ARG A 414 -6.82 -22.08 -23.19
CA ARG A 414 -5.46 -22.46 -22.77
C ARG A 414 -4.50 -21.27 -22.80
N VAL A 415 -4.56 -20.47 -23.86
CA VAL A 415 -3.68 -19.29 -23.99
C VAL A 415 -4.12 -18.20 -23.02
N ASN A 416 -5.42 -18.00 -22.81
CA ASN A 416 -5.92 -17.05 -21.81
C ASN A 416 -5.47 -17.41 -20.38
N SER A 417 -5.42 -18.71 -20.05
CA SER A 417 -4.86 -19.17 -18.77
C SER A 417 -3.36 -18.84 -18.62
N TYR A 418 -2.57 -18.98 -19.69
CA TYR A 418 -1.16 -18.57 -19.71
C TYR A 418 -1.01 -17.04 -19.61
N MET A 419 -1.85 -16.28 -20.30
CA MET A 419 -1.89 -14.82 -20.23
C MET A 419 -2.15 -14.34 -18.80
N PHE A 420 -3.18 -14.87 -18.12
CA PHE A 420 -3.47 -14.51 -16.73
C PHE A 420 -2.32 -14.85 -15.78
N THR A 421 -1.71 -16.03 -15.95
CA THR A 421 -0.51 -16.45 -15.21
C THR A 421 0.65 -15.48 -15.43
N ALA A 422 0.86 -15.03 -16.68
CA ALA A 422 1.89 -14.07 -17.03
C ALA A 422 1.63 -12.69 -16.39
N LYS A 423 0.37 -12.26 -16.32
CA LYS A 423 -0.03 -11.05 -15.59
C LYS A 423 0.25 -11.15 -14.10
N SER A 424 -0.03 -12.28 -13.45
CA SER A 424 0.35 -12.50 -12.05
C SER A 424 1.86 -12.44 -11.86
N LEU A 425 2.66 -13.03 -12.77
CA LEU A 425 4.12 -12.94 -12.71
C LEU A 425 4.61 -11.48 -12.83
N GLY A 426 4.04 -10.71 -13.76
CA GLY A 426 4.29 -9.27 -13.85
C GLY A 426 3.92 -8.55 -12.55
N GLY A 427 2.78 -8.91 -11.95
CA GLY A 427 2.36 -8.42 -10.65
C GLY A 427 3.35 -8.70 -9.52
N ILE A 428 4.03 -9.85 -9.55
CA ILE A 428 5.07 -10.20 -8.58
C ILE A 428 6.29 -9.29 -8.73
N VAL A 429 6.74 -9.09 -9.97
CA VAL A 429 7.84 -8.17 -10.27
C VAL A 429 7.47 -6.74 -9.86
N GLY A 430 6.25 -6.31 -10.17
CA GLY A 430 5.75 -4.98 -9.84
C GLY A 430 5.52 -4.75 -8.35
N GLY A 431 5.01 -5.74 -7.61
CA GLY A 431 4.62 -5.62 -6.20
C GLY A 431 5.77 -5.93 -5.23
N ALA A 432 6.24 -7.18 -5.22
CA ALA A 432 7.33 -7.60 -4.33
C ALA A 432 8.70 -7.11 -4.86
N GLY A 433 8.94 -7.25 -6.16
CA GLY A 433 10.22 -6.87 -6.78
C GLY A 433 10.51 -5.38 -6.69
N LEU A 434 9.64 -4.52 -7.23
CA LEU A 434 9.85 -3.07 -7.13
C LEU A 434 9.63 -2.55 -5.69
N GLY A 435 8.75 -3.18 -4.90
CA GLY A 435 8.51 -2.79 -3.50
C GLY A 435 9.73 -2.89 -2.61
N THR A 436 10.50 -3.96 -2.71
CA THR A 436 11.78 -4.10 -1.97
C THR A 436 12.81 -3.07 -2.41
N ILE A 437 12.81 -2.68 -3.69
CA ILE A 437 13.75 -1.67 -4.22
C ILE A 437 13.40 -0.26 -3.73
N ILE A 438 12.12 0.06 -3.51
CA ILE A 438 11.72 1.36 -2.95
C ILE A 438 12.32 1.54 -1.55
N GLY A 439 12.32 0.51 -0.71
CA GLY A 439 12.91 0.59 0.64
C GLY A 439 14.41 0.97 0.64
N VAL A 440 15.14 0.62 -0.42
CA VAL A 440 16.60 0.83 -0.51
C VAL A 440 16.97 2.07 -1.33
N VAL A 441 16.30 2.31 -2.46
CA VAL A 441 16.70 3.31 -3.48
C VAL A 441 15.64 4.42 -3.62
N GLY A 442 14.54 4.32 -2.89
CA GLY A 442 13.39 5.22 -2.99
C GLY A 442 12.56 5.02 -4.26
N ILE A 443 11.45 5.74 -4.34
CA ILE A 443 10.46 5.66 -5.44
C ILE A 443 11.06 5.95 -6.83
N ARG A 444 12.07 6.82 -6.90
CA ARG A 444 12.78 7.13 -8.15
C ARG A 444 13.55 5.92 -8.69
N GLY A 445 14.13 5.10 -7.81
CA GLY A 445 14.82 3.87 -8.19
C GLY A 445 13.86 2.86 -8.86
N ALA A 446 12.63 2.75 -8.34
CA ALA A 446 11.62 1.88 -8.93
C ALA A 446 11.23 2.31 -10.36
N PHE A 447 11.01 3.61 -10.60
CA PHE A 447 10.72 4.11 -11.95
C PHE A 447 11.88 3.88 -12.92
N LEU A 448 13.12 4.08 -12.47
CA LEU A 448 14.31 3.89 -13.30
C LEU A 448 14.44 2.44 -13.78
N ILE A 449 14.11 1.46 -12.94
CA ILE A 449 14.16 0.03 -13.28
C ILE A 449 12.99 -0.40 -14.16
N GLN A 450 11.82 0.21 -13.99
CA GLN A 450 10.64 -0.12 -14.76
C GLN A 450 10.78 0.25 -16.25
N ILE A 451 11.52 1.31 -16.58
CA ILE A 451 11.78 1.75 -17.96
C ILE A 451 12.46 0.66 -18.81
N PRO A 452 13.65 0.13 -18.46
CA PRO A 452 14.31 -0.89 -19.27
C PRO A 452 13.49 -2.19 -19.35
N ILE A 453 12.76 -2.57 -18.30
CA ILE A 453 11.86 -3.73 -18.34
C ILE A 453 10.76 -3.53 -19.38
N LEU A 454 10.08 -2.39 -19.37
CA LEU A 454 9.05 -2.07 -20.35
C LEU A 454 9.62 -1.97 -21.77
N VAL A 455 10.82 -1.41 -21.95
CA VAL A 455 11.49 -1.34 -23.26
C VAL A 455 11.82 -2.75 -23.77
N VAL A 456 12.31 -3.65 -22.91
CA VAL A 456 12.57 -5.05 -23.28
C VAL A 456 11.27 -5.75 -23.70
N ILE A 457 10.18 -5.55 -22.97
CA ILE A 457 8.88 -6.14 -23.35
C ILE A 457 8.34 -5.50 -24.63
N MET A 458 8.56 -4.19 -24.85
CA MET A 458 8.20 -3.48 -26.07
C MET A 458 8.94 -4.00 -27.31
N MET A 459 10.12 -4.61 -27.15
CA MET A 459 10.81 -5.26 -28.27
C MET A 459 10.02 -6.44 -28.84
N VAL A 460 9.20 -7.13 -28.04
CA VAL A 460 8.40 -8.28 -28.50
C VAL A 460 7.39 -7.88 -29.58
N PRO A 461 6.44 -6.96 -29.35
CA PRO A 461 5.55 -6.48 -30.40
C PRO A 461 6.31 -5.68 -31.47
N LEU A 462 7.47 -5.09 -31.19
CA LEU A 462 8.25 -4.38 -32.21
C LEU A 462 8.82 -5.32 -33.28
N PHE A 463 9.29 -6.52 -32.90
CA PHE A 463 9.91 -7.45 -33.86
C PHE A 463 8.95 -8.52 -34.42
N MET A 464 7.81 -8.77 -33.75
CA MET A 464 6.79 -9.71 -34.23
C MET A 464 5.83 -9.06 -35.25
N ARG A 465 5.44 -9.83 -36.28
CA ARG A 465 4.41 -9.48 -37.27
C ARG A 465 3.09 -10.17 -36.91
N GLU A 466 1.96 -9.47 -37.06
CA GLU A 466 0.65 -10.10 -36.80
C GLU A 466 0.32 -11.09 -37.91
N ARG A 467 0.46 -10.68 -39.17
CA ARG A 467 0.14 -11.50 -40.35
C ARG A 467 1.29 -11.58 -41.36
N PRO A 468 1.35 -12.63 -42.20
CA PRO A 468 2.30 -12.72 -43.30
C PRO A 468 2.18 -11.51 -44.23
N GLY A 469 3.32 -10.88 -44.54
CA GLY A 469 3.42 -9.75 -45.46
C GLY A 469 3.29 -8.34 -44.85
N GLU A 470 2.94 -8.20 -43.57
CA GLU A 470 2.89 -6.88 -42.93
C GLU A 470 4.30 -6.26 -42.76
N LYS A 471 4.39 -4.93 -42.87
CA LYS A 471 5.66 -4.21 -42.67
C LYS A 471 6.12 -4.36 -41.23
N ARG A 472 7.39 -4.75 -41.04
CA ARG A 472 7.97 -4.80 -39.69
C ARG A 472 8.26 -3.38 -39.21
N PHE A 473 8.77 -2.52 -40.08
CA PHE A 473 9.01 -1.12 -39.78
C PHE A 473 8.36 -0.17 -40.78
N PRO A 474 8.05 1.09 -40.39
CA PRO A 474 7.48 2.09 -41.31
C PRO A 474 8.33 2.38 -42.55
N TRP A 475 9.63 2.09 -42.49
CA TRP A 475 10.59 2.29 -43.57
C TRP A 475 10.90 1.02 -44.38
N ASP A 476 10.22 -0.10 -44.12
CA ASP A 476 10.32 -1.29 -44.98
C ASP A 476 9.53 -1.07 -46.27
N GLU A 477 10.07 -1.54 -47.41
CA GLU A 477 9.35 -1.53 -48.69
C GLU A 477 8.07 -2.39 -48.58
N SER A 478 6.94 -1.87 -49.09
CA SER A 478 5.72 -2.65 -49.22
C SER A 478 5.90 -3.68 -50.33
N GLU A 479 5.87 -4.96 -50.01
CA GLU A 479 5.47 -5.95 -51.00
C GLU A 479 3.99 -5.71 -51.32
N ASP A 480 3.67 -5.54 -52.60
CA ASP A 480 2.28 -5.42 -53.08
C ASP A 480 1.53 -6.71 -52.74
N LEU A 481 0.82 -6.70 -51.61
CA LEU A 481 0.08 -7.87 -51.14
C LEU A 481 -1.26 -8.01 -51.89
N PRO A 482 -1.53 -9.16 -52.51
CA PRO A 482 -2.83 -9.45 -53.15
C PRO A 482 -4.00 -9.42 -52.15
N PHE A 483 -3.72 -9.71 -50.88
CA PHE A 483 -4.74 -9.98 -49.85
C PHE A 483 -5.63 -8.78 -49.50
N TRP A 484 -5.15 -7.55 -49.70
CA TRP A 484 -5.92 -6.33 -49.48
C TRP A 484 -6.70 -5.88 -50.72
N ASN A 485 -6.29 -6.33 -51.91
CA ASN A 485 -6.96 -6.05 -53.18
C ASN A 485 -8.09 -7.05 -53.50
N ASP A 486 -8.07 -8.25 -52.88
CA ASP A 486 -9.04 -9.33 -53.11
C ASP A 486 -10.15 -9.43 -52.06
N LYS A 487 -10.33 -8.43 -51.19
CA LYS A 487 -11.61 -8.31 -50.48
C LYS A 487 -12.66 -7.87 -51.49
N PRO A 488 -13.68 -8.68 -51.81
CA PRO A 488 -14.83 -8.15 -52.52
C PRO A 488 -15.38 -6.99 -51.69
N GLU A 489 -15.85 -5.94 -52.35
CA GLU A 489 -16.72 -4.90 -51.77
C GLU A 489 -18.11 -5.49 -51.34
N GLU A 490 -18.15 -6.74 -50.90
CA GLU A 490 -19.25 -7.47 -50.27
C GLU A 490 -18.78 -7.79 -48.84
N ASP A 491 -19.20 -7.16 -47.74
CA ASP A 491 -20.34 -6.30 -47.47
C ASP A 491 -19.87 -5.02 -46.78
N GLY A 492 -20.40 -3.90 -47.26
CA GLY A 492 -20.53 -2.66 -46.50
C GLY A 492 -21.49 -2.78 -45.32
N GLU A 493 -21.37 -3.81 -44.48
CA GLU A 493 -21.79 -3.70 -43.08
C GLU A 493 -20.69 -2.96 -42.32
N VAL A 494 -20.61 -1.65 -42.56
CA VAL A 494 -20.50 -0.75 -41.41
C VAL A 494 -21.66 -1.19 -40.52
N ARG A 495 -21.39 -2.06 -39.54
CA ARG A 495 -22.38 -2.40 -38.50
C ARG A 495 -22.80 -1.06 -37.95
N ASP A 496 -23.93 -0.56 -38.43
CA ASP A 496 -24.41 0.77 -38.12
C ASP A 496 -24.35 0.88 -36.59
N PHE A 497 -23.78 1.95 -36.05
CA PHE A 497 -23.63 2.07 -34.59
C PHE A 497 -24.98 1.84 -33.90
N ALA A 498 -26.07 2.20 -34.58
CA ALA A 498 -27.44 1.88 -34.21
C ALA A 498 -27.74 0.37 -34.15
N THR A 499 -27.26 -0.44 -35.10
CA THR A 499 -27.40 -1.91 -35.10
C THR A 499 -26.58 -2.56 -33.99
N ILE A 500 -25.33 -2.12 -33.77
CA ILE A 500 -24.51 -2.61 -32.64
C ILE A 500 -25.18 -2.28 -31.31
N LEU A 501 -25.61 -1.02 -31.14
CA LEU A 501 -26.25 -0.57 -29.91
C LEU A 501 -27.60 -1.28 -29.69
N ARG A 502 -28.35 -1.54 -30.77
CA ARG A 502 -29.58 -2.35 -30.72
C ARG A 502 -29.29 -3.78 -30.28
N ASN A 503 -28.29 -4.44 -30.86
CA ASN A 503 -27.94 -5.82 -30.51
C ASN A 503 -27.42 -5.93 -29.07
N ILE A 504 -26.64 -4.95 -28.60
CA ILE A 504 -26.23 -4.84 -27.19
C ILE A 504 -27.46 -4.67 -26.28
N ARG A 505 -28.39 -3.79 -26.64
CA ARG A 505 -29.63 -3.59 -25.89
C ARG A 505 -30.46 -4.87 -25.81
N THR A 506 -30.52 -5.63 -26.90
CA THR A 506 -31.18 -6.95 -26.93
C THR A 506 -30.46 -7.94 -26.03
N ALA A 507 -29.13 -8.00 -26.07
CA ALA A 507 -28.34 -8.89 -25.22
C ALA A 507 -28.57 -8.63 -23.72
N PHE A 508 -28.59 -7.36 -23.29
CA PHE A 508 -28.89 -6.98 -21.90
C PHE A 508 -30.39 -6.97 -21.55
N SER A 509 -31.28 -7.33 -22.49
CA SER A 509 -32.72 -7.42 -22.19
C SER A 509 -33.10 -8.72 -21.46
N VAL A 510 -32.27 -9.76 -21.57
CA VAL A 510 -32.49 -11.07 -20.95
C VAL A 510 -32.27 -10.98 -19.43
N ARG A 511 -33.10 -11.70 -18.66
CA ARG A 511 -33.05 -11.65 -17.19
C ARG A 511 -31.70 -12.11 -16.65
N SER A 512 -31.15 -13.20 -17.18
CA SER A 512 -29.83 -13.70 -16.80
C SER A 512 -28.72 -12.70 -17.13
N ALA A 513 -28.80 -11.99 -18.26
CA ALA A 513 -27.83 -10.94 -18.60
C ALA A 513 -27.89 -9.76 -17.62
N GLN A 514 -29.07 -9.37 -17.15
CA GLN A 514 -29.24 -8.33 -16.12
C GLN A 514 -28.73 -8.79 -14.75
N LEU A 515 -28.98 -10.04 -14.38
CA LEU A 515 -28.41 -10.62 -13.17
C LEU A 515 -26.87 -10.72 -13.25
N GLY A 516 -26.32 -10.94 -14.45
CA GLY A 516 -24.88 -10.84 -14.70
C GLY A 516 -24.30 -9.45 -14.42
N ILE A 517 -25.06 -8.37 -14.69
CA ILE A 517 -24.68 -7.00 -14.29
C ILE A 517 -24.60 -6.93 -12.76
N VAL A 518 -25.60 -7.47 -12.07
CA VAL A 518 -25.63 -7.48 -10.59
C VAL A 518 -24.44 -8.25 -10.03
N VAL A 519 -24.17 -9.47 -10.52
CA VAL A 519 -22.98 -10.27 -10.12
C VAL A 519 -21.70 -9.47 -10.32
N SER A 520 -21.55 -8.84 -11.49
CA SER A 520 -20.37 -8.02 -11.82
C SER A 520 -20.21 -6.81 -10.89
N LEU A 521 -21.32 -6.17 -10.48
CA LEU A 521 -21.29 -5.01 -9.60
C LEU A 521 -21.12 -5.35 -8.12
N VAL A 522 -21.41 -6.59 -7.69
CA VAL A 522 -21.30 -6.99 -6.28
C VAL A 522 -20.05 -7.80 -5.95
N ILE A 523 -19.46 -8.49 -6.94
CA ILE A 523 -18.36 -9.43 -6.68
C ILE A 523 -17.19 -8.75 -5.98
N SER A 524 -16.76 -7.56 -6.40
CA SER A 524 -15.59 -6.89 -5.83
C SER A 524 -15.92 -5.89 -4.72
N LEU A 525 -17.15 -5.87 -4.17
CA LEU A 525 -17.50 -4.96 -3.07
C LEU A 525 -16.68 -5.24 -1.79
N ALA A 526 -16.29 -6.50 -1.56
CA ALA A 526 -15.43 -6.89 -0.45
C ALA A 526 -13.98 -6.38 -0.59
N PHE A 527 -13.64 -5.72 -1.70
CA PHE A 527 -12.33 -5.05 -1.85
C PHE A 527 -12.16 -3.83 -0.93
N ILE A 528 -13.16 -3.55 -0.09
CA ILE A 528 -13.01 -2.72 1.10
C ILE A 528 -11.78 -3.10 1.94
N LEU A 529 -11.40 -4.38 1.99
CA LEU A 529 -10.22 -4.84 2.74
C LEU A 529 -8.89 -4.45 2.09
N ILE A 530 -8.84 -4.16 0.78
CA ILE A 530 -7.58 -3.90 0.08
C ILE A 530 -6.82 -2.67 0.60
N PRO A 531 -7.47 -1.51 0.85
CA PRO A 531 -6.83 -0.37 1.53
C PRO A 531 -6.72 -0.55 3.06
N ILE A 532 -7.55 -1.39 3.68
CA ILE A 532 -7.55 -1.59 5.15
C ILE A 532 -6.41 -2.51 5.61
N LEU A 533 -6.09 -3.56 4.84
CA LEU A 533 -5.05 -4.52 5.20
C LEU A 533 -3.67 -3.86 5.37
N PRO A 534 -3.18 -2.98 4.49
CA PRO A 534 -1.93 -2.26 4.72
C PRO A 534 -1.92 -1.49 6.04
N LEU A 535 -3.03 -0.83 6.41
CA LEU A 535 -3.13 -0.09 7.68
C LEU A 535 -3.03 -1.05 8.87
N LEU A 536 -3.80 -2.13 8.84
CA LEU A 536 -3.77 -3.15 9.90
C LEU A 536 -2.37 -3.75 10.06
N PHE A 537 -1.75 -4.17 8.96
CA PHE A 537 -0.47 -4.87 9.03
C PHE A 537 0.67 -3.92 9.41
N LEU A 538 0.76 -2.73 8.81
CA LEU A 538 1.90 -1.84 9.01
C LEU A 538 1.73 -0.96 10.25
N GLN A 539 0.57 -0.33 10.43
CA GLN A 539 0.37 0.69 11.47
C GLN A 539 -0.03 0.06 12.81
N GLU A 540 -0.81 -1.03 12.81
CA GLU A 540 -1.28 -1.66 14.07
C GLU A 540 -0.45 -2.88 14.48
N LEU A 541 -0.13 -3.76 13.53
CA LEU A 541 0.62 -4.99 13.81
C LEU A 541 2.14 -4.81 13.70
N GLY A 542 2.61 -3.64 13.26
CA GLY A 542 4.03 -3.30 13.17
C GLY A 542 4.82 -4.11 12.14
N TRP A 543 4.18 -4.64 11.10
CA TRP A 543 4.88 -5.33 10.01
C TRP A 543 5.68 -4.33 9.18
N THR A 544 6.83 -4.77 8.71
CA THR A 544 7.64 -3.94 7.80
C THR A 544 7.00 -3.86 6.41
N GLN A 545 7.29 -2.77 5.69
CA GLN A 545 6.88 -2.60 4.28
C GLN A 545 7.35 -3.78 3.41
N GLU A 546 8.57 -4.27 3.66
CA GLU A 546 9.18 -5.36 2.91
C GLU A 546 8.43 -6.69 3.14
N GLU A 547 8.09 -7.01 4.39
CA GLU A 547 7.33 -8.22 4.73
C GLU A 547 5.94 -8.22 4.08
N PHE A 548 5.23 -7.09 4.17
CA PHE A 548 3.91 -6.97 3.57
C PHE A 548 3.97 -7.04 2.04
N ASN A 549 4.93 -6.35 1.41
CA ASN A 549 5.13 -6.37 -0.04
C ASN A 549 5.53 -7.76 -0.55
N ALA A 550 6.43 -8.46 0.14
CA ALA A 550 6.83 -9.83 -0.19
C ALA A 550 5.66 -10.82 -0.05
N THR A 551 4.80 -10.60 0.95
CA THR A 551 3.61 -11.41 1.18
C THR A 551 2.55 -11.14 0.12
N LYS A 552 1.98 -9.93 0.08
CA LYS A 552 0.88 -9.54 -0.81
C LYS A 552 1.28 -9.60 -2.28
N GLY A 553 2.48 -9.08 -2.59
CA GLY A 553 3.02 -9.04 -3.94
C GLY A 553 3.76 -10.30 -4.37
N GLY A 554 4.04 -11.25 -3.49
CA GLY A 554 4.75 -12.49 -3.84
C GLY A 554 3.89 -13.72 -3.59
N ILE A 555 3.88 -14.19 -2.34
CA ILE A 555 3.24 -15.45 -1.93
C ILE A 555 1.75 -15.46 -2.30
N ILE A 556 1.02 -14.39 -2.00
CA ILE A 556 -0.42 -14.29 -2.22
C ILE A 556 -0.78 -14.34 -3.72
N LEU A 557 0.07 -13.80 -4.61
CA LEU A 557 -0.14 -13.91 -6.06
C LEU A 557 0.08 -15.33 -6.58
N VAL A 558 1.07 -16.06 -6.05
CA VAL A 558 1.27 -17.48 -6.38
C VAL A 558 0.06 -18.30 -5.93
N VAL A 559 -0.45 -18.04 -4.73
CA VAL A 559 -1.67 -18.69 -4.21
C VAL A 559 -2.89 -18.36 -5.08
N THR A 560 -3.01 -17.12 -5.55
CA THR A 560 -4.06 -16.70 -6.49
C THR A 560 -4.02 -17.53 -7.77
N MET A 561 -2.83 -17.75 -8.35
CA MET A 561 -2.66 -18.57 -9.55
C MET A 561 -3.07 -20.03 -9.31
N LEU A 562 -2.65 -20.62 -8.19
CA LEU A 562 -3.04 -21.98 -7.82
C LEU A 562 -4.56 -22.11 -7.60
N GLY A 563 -5.17 -21.10 -6.97
CA GLY A 563 -6.62 -21.03 -6.77
C GLY A 563 -7.37 -20.89 -8.10
N ALA A 564 -6.87 -20.08 -9.03
CA ALA A 564 -7.45 -19.94 -10.36
C ALA A 564 -7.42 -21.27 -11.15
N MET A 565 -6.28 -21.96 -11.14
CA MET A 565 -6.14 -23.29 -11.78
C MET A 565 -7.07 -24.32 -11.13
N ALA A 566 -7.15 -24.33 -9.79
CA ALA A 566 -8.06 -25.20 -9.07
C ALA A 566 -9.52 -24.87 -9.40
N GLY A 567 -9.88 -23.60 -9.52
CA GLY A 567 -11.24 -23.14 -9.85
C GLY A 567 -11.70 -23.60 -11.22
N GLY A 568 -10.83 -23.56 -12.23
CA GLY A 568 -11.13 -24.09 -13.57
C GLY A 568 -11.43 -25.60 -13.53
N GLU A 569 -10.54 -26.40 -12.93
CA GLU A 569 -10.71 -27.86 -12.87
C GLU A 569 -11.89 -28.29 -11.96
N LEU A 570 -12.09 -27.63 -10.83
CA LEU A 570 -13.21 -27.91 -9.92
C LEU A 570 -14.54 -27.46 -10.53
N GLY A 571 -14.56 -26.33 -11.23
CA GLY A 571 -15.73 -25.85 -11.97
C GLY A 571 -16.17 -26.86 -13.03
N ARG A 572 -15.23 -27.43 -13.79
CA ARG A 572 -15.49 -28.47 -14.78
C ARG A 572 -16.05 -29.76 -14.17
N ARG A 573 -15.55 -30.17 -12.99
CA ARG A 573 -15.97 -31.43 -12.34
C ARG A 573 -17.29 -31.35 -11.58
N PHE A 574 -17.55 -30.21 -10.94
CA PHE A 574 -18.66 -30.06 -9.98
C PHE A 574 -19.71 -29.04 -10.42
N GLY A 575 -19.54 -28.44 -11.61
CA GLY A 575 -20.35 -27.36 -12.15
C GLY A 575 -19.89 -26.00 -11.64
N GLY A 576 -19.61 -25.07 -12.55
CA GLY A 576 -18.96 -23.79 -12.21
C GLY A 576 -19.80 -22.92 -11.28
N LYS A 577 -21.13 -22.91 -11.45
CA LYS A 577 -22.06 -22.17 -10.57
C LYS A 577 -22.11 -22.76 -9.16
N SER A 578 -22.10 -24.09 -9.04
CA SER A 578 -22.05 -24.75 -7.73
C SER A 578 -20.74 -24.43 -7.01
N MET A 579 -19.61 -24.52 -7.72
CA MET A 579 -18.30 -24.27 -7.16
C MET A 579 -18.14 -22.81 -6.71
N LEU A 580 -18.66 -21.85 -7.49
CA LEU A 580 -18.71 -20.43 -7.11
C LEU A 580 -19.38 -20.24 -5.75
N MET A 581 -20.57 -20.82 -5.54
CA MET A 581 -21.33 -20.64 -4.29
C MET A 581 -20.62 -21.25 -3.08
N PHE A 582 -20.05 -22.46 -3.22
CA PHE A 582 -19.31 -23.10 -2.14
C PHE A 582 -18.00 -22.36 -1.83
N ALA A 583 -17.27 -21.90 -2.85
CA ALA A 583 -16.04 -21.15 -2.64
C ALA A 583 -16.33 -19.78 -1.98
N ALA A 584 -17.37 -19.08 -2.42
CA ALA A 584 -17.75 -17.77 -1.87
C ALA A 584 -18.19 -17.87 -0.40
N ILE A 585 -18.91 -18.94 -0.04
CA ILE A 585 -19.33 -19.10 1.35
C ILE A 585 -18.19 -19.52 2.25
N SER A 586 -17.27 -20.35 1.77
CA SER A 586 -16.05 -20.68 2.49
C SER A 586 -15.14 -19.46 2.65
N ALA A 587 -15.04 -18.60 1.63
CA ALA A 587 -14.29 -17.35 1.71
C ALA A 587 -14.90 -16.42 2.77
N SER A 588 -16.23 -16.24 2.74
CA SER A 588 -16.97 -15.44 3.71
C SER A 588 -16.78 -15.92 5.14
N LEU A 589 -16.83 -17.24 5.37
CA LEU A 589 -16.54 -17.83 6.68
C LEU A 589 -15.07 -17.65 7.11
N THR A 590 -14.14 -17.67 6.15
CA THR A 590 -12.72 -17.40 6.41
C THR A 590 -12.51 -15.94 6.82
N THR A 591 -13.14 -14.99 6.12
CA THR A 591 -13.11 -13.55 6.45
C THR A 591 -13.76 -13.27 7.80
N LEU A 592 -14.87 -13.94 8.13
CA LEU A 592 -15.51 -13.86 9.44
C LEU A 592 -14.59 -14.39 10.55
N THR A 593 -13.89 -15.51 10.28
CA THR A 593 -12.90 -16.08 11.20
C THR A 593 -11.72 -15.14 11.39
N TRP A 594 -11.28 -14.45 10.32
CA TRP A 594 -10.23 -13.43 10.41
C TRP A 594 -10.60 -12.33 11.42
N GLY A 595 -11.81 -11.78 11.32
CA GLY A 595 -12.29 -10.75 12.24
C GLY A 595 -12.52 -11.24 13.68
N MET A 596 -12.96 -12.50 13.85
CA MET A 596 -13.34 -13.05 15.16
C MET A 596 -12.15 -13.38 16.06
N PHE A 597 -11.01 -13.72 15.47
CA PHE A 597 -9.80 -14.14 16.19
C PHE A 597 -8.75 -13.02 16.22
N ASP A 598 -9.15 -11.82 16.64
CA ASP A 598 -8.28 -10.65 16.82
C ASP A 598 -7.10 -10.90 17.77
N HIS A 599 -7.32 -11.64 18.85
CA HIS A 599 -6.28 -12.03 19.81
C HIS A 599 -5.16 -12.89 19.20
N LEU A 600 -5.36 -13.44 18.00
CA LEU A 600 -4.34 -14.20 17.25
C LEU A 600 -3.68 -13.36 16.16
N TRP A 601 -4.00 -12.07 16.00
CA TRP A 601 -3.41 -11.24 14.93
C TRP A 601 -1.93 -10.95 15.14
N SER A 602 -1.45 -10.97 16.39
CA SER A 602 -0.02 -10.91 16.71
C SER A 602 0.74 -12.15 16.25
N GLU A 603 0.05 -13.28 16.05
CA GLU A 603 0.64 -14.53 15.62
C GLU A 603 0.73 -14.57 14.08
N GLY A 604 1.92 -14.28 13.54
CA GLY A 604 2.14 -14.21 12.09
C GLY A 604 1.70 -15.46 11.31
N TRP A 605 1.78 -16.65 11.91
CA TRP A 605 1.30 -17.90 11.27
C TRP A 605 -0.21 -17.88 11.01
N PHE A 606 -1.00 -17.31 11.93
CA PHE A 606 -2.45 -17.23 11.83
C PHE A 606 -2.83 -16.26 10.71
N MET A 607 -2.25 -15.07 10.70
CA MET A 607 -2.48 -14.05 9.67
C MET A 607 -2.15 -14.58 8.28
N MET A 608 -1.00 -15.26 8.14
CA MET A 608 -0.60 -15.87 6.87
C MET A 608 -1.55 -16.99 6.43
N LEU A 609 -1.94 -17.90 7.34
CA LEU A 609 -2.82 -19.01 7.01
C LEU A 609 -4.19 -18.52 6.53
N VAL A 610 -4.81 -17.60 7.27
CA VAL A 610 -6.15 -17.08 6.94
C VAL A 610 -6.12 -16.31 5.64
N TRP A 611 -5.08 -15.50 5.39
CA TRP A 611 -4.92 -14.77 4.14
C TRP A 611 -4.76 -15.71 2.94
N ILE A 612 -3.88 -16.72 3.04
CA ILE A 612 -3.67 -17.72 1.98
C ILE A 612 -4.98 -18.46 1.66
N VAL A 613 -5.69 -18.94 2.68
CA VAL A 613 -6.94 -19.68 2.49
C VAL A 613 -8.01 -18.80 1.85
N HIS A 614 -8.19 -17.57 2.35
CA HIS A 614 -9.14 -16.62 1.79
C HIS A 614 -8.81 -16.32 0.32
N THR A 615 -7.57 -15.97 -0.01
CA THR A 615 -7.16 -15.65 -1.39
C THR A 615 -7.35 -16.84 -2.33
N PHE A 616 -7.01 -18.06 -1.89
CA PHE A 616 -7.20 -19.26 -2.70
C PHE A 616 -8.68 -19.49 -3.04
N LEU A 617 -9.57 -19.36 -2.05
CA LEU A 617 -11.01 -19.50 -2.23
C LEU A 617 -11.57 -18.39 -3.13
N TRP A 618 -11.14 -17.15 -2.93
CA TRP A 618 -11.60 -16.02 -3.72
C TRP A 618 -11.15 -16.07 -5.18
N ALA A 619 -9.96 -16.63 -5.45
CA ALA A 619 -9.50 -16.90 -6.81
C ALA A 619 -10.41 -17.91 -7.54
N ILE A 620 -10.89 -18.95 -6.84
CA ILE A 620 -11.89 -19.89 -7.38
C ILE A 620 -13.20 -19.17 -7.70
N VAL A 621 -13.70 -18.34 -6.79
CA VAL A 621 -14.92 -17.53 -7.01
C VAL A 621 -14.79 -16.69 -8.28
N SER A 622 -13.66 -16.01 -8.44
CA SER A 622 -13.39 -15.13 -9.58
C SER A 622 -13.41 -15.89 -10.91
N ILE A 623 -12.70 -17.01 -11.02
CA ILE A 623 -12.68 -17.83 -12.25
C ILE A 623 -14.07 -18.38 -12.58
N CYS A 624 -14.78 -18.97 -11.62
CA CYS A 624 -16.12 -19.48 -11.87
C CYS A 624 -17.12 -18.38 -12.24
N ALA A 625 -16.95 -17.17 -11.69
CA ALA A 625 -17.77 -16.01 -12.05
C ALA A 625 -17.49 -15.54 -13.48
N TYR A 626 -16.22 -15.47 -13.90
CA TYR A 626 -15.86 -15.13 -15.28
C TYR A 626 -16.44 -16.13 -16.28
N SER A 627 -16.33 -17.43 -16.00
CA SER A 627 -16.94 -18.48 -16.84
C SER A 627 -18.47 -18.35 -16.90
N LEU A 628 -19.12 -18.04 -15.77
CA LEU A 628 -20.57 -17.82 -15.75
C LEU A 628 -20.98 -16.60 -16.60
N MET A 629 -20.23 -15.50 -16.53
CA MET A 629 -20.52 -14.33 -17.36
C MET A 629 -20.31 -14.61 -18.85
N MET A 630 -19.28 -15.38 -19.20
CA MET A 630 -19.02 -15.79 -20.58
C MET A 630 -20.14 -16.69 -21.12
N ARG A 631 -20.70 -17.58 -20.30
CA ARG A 631 -21.83 -18.43 -20.73
C ARG A 631 -23.13 -17.64 -20.93
N VAL A 632 -23.34 -16.59 -20.14
CA VAL A 632 -24.54 -15.73 -20.26
C VAL A 632 -24.44 -14.75 -21.44
N THR A 633 -23.24 -14.50 -21.98
CA THR A 633 -23.07 -13.60 -23.12
C THR A 633 -23.60 -14.17 -24.43
N TRP A 634 -24.24 -13.33 -25.24
CA TRP A 634 -24.78 -13.72 -26.54
C TRP A 634 -23.68 -13.67 -27.61
N ALA A 635 -23.48 -14.77 -28.34
CA ALA A 635 -22.37 -14.92 -29.29
C ALA A 635 -22.26 -13.80 -30.34
N GLU A 636 -23.38 -13.22 -30.79
CA GLU A 636 -23.38 -12.16 -31.82
C GLU A 636 -22.72 -10.85 -31.36
N VAL A 637 -22.76 -10.55 -30.05
CA VAL A 637 -22.14 -9.37 -29.41
C VAL A 637 -21.24 -9.73 -28.23
N GLY A 638 -20.76 -10.98 -28.18
CA GLY A 638 -20.12 -11.56 -27.00
C GLY A 638 -18.93 -10.75 -26.49
N GLY A 639 -18.05 -10.30 -27.39
CA GLY A 639 -16.89 -9.48 -27.04
C GLY A 639 -17.25 -8.17 -26.31
N THR A 640 -18.26 -7.45 -26.79
CA THR A 640 -18.69 -6.19 -26.17
C THR A 640 -19.43 -6.42 -24.86
N GLN A 641 -20.31 -7.43 -24.81
CA GLN A 641 -21.08 -7.75 -23.61
C GLN A 641 -20.17 -8.23 -22.47
N PHE A 642 -19.22 -9.13 -22.76
CA PHE A 642 -18.25 -9.64 -21.79
C PHE A 642 -17.31 -8.55 -21.28
N THR A 643 -16.82 -7.70 -22.19
CA THR A 643 -16.03 -6.52 -21.83
C THR A 643 -16.81 -5.58 -20.91
N GLY A 644 -18.12 -5.45 -21.12
CA GLY A 644 -19.02 -4.72 -20.22
C GLY A 644 -19.08 -5.31 -18.81
N TYR A 645 -19.21 -6.63 -18.67
CA TYR A 645 -19.14 -7.31 -17.37
C TYR A 645 -17.82 -7.04 -16.66
N MET A 646 -16.69 -7.20 -17.34
CA MET A 646 -15.37 -6.93 -16.77
C MET A 646 -15.20 -5.46 -16.36
N ALA A 647 -15.70 -4.51 -17.15
CA ALA A 647 -15.70 -3.09 -16.80
C ALA A 647 -16.52 -2.81 -15.53
N MET A 648 -17.68 -3.44 -15.38
CA MET A 648 -18.52 -3.32 -14.17
C MET A 648 -17.87 -3.97 -12.94
N MET A 649 -17.09 -5.04 -13.10
CA MET A 649 -16.31 -5.64 -12.01
C MET A 649 -15.21 -4.69 -11.50
N ASN A 650 -14.54 -4.00 -12.41
CA ASN A 650 -13.59 -2.94 -12.02
C ASN A 650 -14.29 -1.77 -11.33
N LEU A 651 -15.50 -1.40 -11.78
CA LEU A 651 -16.32 -0.40 -11.09
C LEU A 651 -16.74 -0.86 -9.69
N SER A 652 -17.08 -2.14 -9.52
CA SER A 652 -17.36 -2.76 -8.22
C SER A 652 -16.17 -2.63 -7.26
N ALA A 653 -14.95 -2.89 -7.74
CA ALA A 653 -13.74 -2.73 -6.97
C ALA A 653 -13.55 -1.28 -6.49
N ILE A 654 -13.80 -0.30 -7.37
CA ILE A 654 -13.74 1.13 -7.02
C ILE A 654 -14.75 1.48 -5.94
N ILE A 655 -16.00 0.99 -6.05
CA ILE A 655 -17.01 1.18 -5.01
C ILE A 655 -16.52 0.57 -3.69
N GLY A 656 -15.96 -0.65 -3.72
CA GLY A 656 -15.36 -1.31 -2.55
C GLY A 656 -14.26 -0.46 -1.89
N TYR A 657 -13.33 0.09 -2.68
CA TYR A 657 -12.28 0.98 -2.16
C TYR A 657 -12.87 2.22 -1.49
N GLN A 658 -13.83 2.88 -2.13
CA GLN A 658 -14.43 4.12 -1.59
C GLN A 658 -15.32 3.88 -0.36
N LEU A 659 -15.79 2.65 -0.14
CA LEU A 659 -16.44 2.29 1.12
C LEU A 659 -15.44 2.18 2.27
N ALA A 660 -14.18 1.85 2.00
CA ALA A 660 -13.16 1.67 3.04
C ALA A 660 -13.01 2.88 3.98
N PRO A 661 -12.78 4.13 3.51
CA PRO A 661 -12.67 5.27 4.41
C PRO A 661 -13.97 5.53 5.20
N ILE A 662 -15.14 5.31 4.60
CA ILE A 662 -16.44 5.55 5.27
C ILE A 662 -16.62 4.62 6.47
N PHE A 663 -16.24 3.35 6.32
CA PHE A 663 -16.30 2.39 7.41
C PHE A 663 -15.11 2.50 8.35
N ALA A 664 -13.91 2.78 7.83
CA ALA A 664 -12.71 3.03 8.61
C ALA A 664 -12.90 4.17 9.59
N GLN A 665 -13.55 5.28 9.21
CA GLN A 665 -13.81 6.40 10.13
C GLN A 665 -14.79 6.06 11.27
N ARG A 666 -15.56 4.97 11.16
CA ARG A 666 -16.68 4.69 12.07
C ARG A 666 -16.52 3.43 12.90
N TYR A 667 -15.77 2.45 12.40
CA TYR A 667 -15.78 1.10 12.94
C TYR A 667 -14.39 0.51 13.02
N ASN A 668 -14.15 -0.31 14.03
CA ASN A 668 -12.91 -1.04 14.22
C ASN A 668 -12.66 -2.11 13.12
N TYR A 669 -11.42 -2.58 13.01
CA TYR A 669 -11.01 -3.57 12.01
C TYR A 669 -11.88 -4.84 12.03
N GLN A 670 -12.21 -5.37 13.22
CA GLN A 670 -13.05 -6.57 13.35
C GLN A 670 -14.40 -6.40 12.64
N THR A 671 -15.06 -5.27 12.89
CA THR A 671 -16.35 -4.95 12.28
C THR A 671 -16.22 -4.80 10.77
N ILE A 672 -15.12 -4.22 10.27
CA ILE A 672 -14.85 -4.11 8.83
C ILE A 672 -14.68 -5.50 8.20
N PHE A 673 -13.97 -6.44 8.84
CA PHE A 673 -13.91 -7.83 8.38
C PHE A 673 -15.29 -8.49 8.35
N TYR A 674 -16.14 -8.24 9.36
CA TYR A 674 -17.49 -8.78 9.37
C TYR A 674 -18.37 -8.21 8.26
N ILE A 675 -18.24 -6.91 7.96
CA ILE A 675 -18.91 -6.27 6.83
C ILE A 675 -18.42 -6.89 5.51
N ALA A 676 -17.10 -7.06 5.34
CA ALA A 676 -16.53 -7.70 4.16
C ALA A 676 -17.07 -9.13 3.97
N ALA A 677 -17.12 -9.93 5.05
CA ALA A 677 -17.68 -11.28 5.02
C ALA A 677 -19.14 -11.30 4.53
N VAL A 678 -19.96 -10.31 4.91
CA VAL A 678 -21.34 -10.18 4.41
C VAL A 678 -21.36 -9.79 2.92
N LEU A 679 -20.53 -8.83 2.51
CA LEU A 679 -20.45 -8.39 1.11
C LEU A 679 -20.06 -9.54 0.18
N GLU A 680 -19.14 -10.41 0.60
CA GLU A 680 -18.76 -11.62 -0.15
C GLU A 680 -19.96 -12.55 -0.43
N THR A 681 -20.95 -12.60 0.46
CA THR A 681 -22.16 -13.44 0.25
C THR A 681 -23.09 -12.90 -0.84
N PHE A 682 -22.99 -11.63 -1.23
CA PHE A 682 -23.90 -11.04 -2.22
C PHE A 682 -23.74 -11.67 -3.60
N VAL A 683 -22.52 -12.12 -3.95
CA VAL A 683 -22.27 -12.82 -5.21
C VAL A 683 -23.08 -14.12 -5.30
N ILE A 684 -23.29 -14.81 -4.17
CA ILE A 684 -24.08 -16.05 -4.08
C ILE A 684 -25.54 -15.74 -4.42
N LEU A 685 -26.11 -14.72 -3.78
CA LEU A 685 -27.51 -14.33 -3.97
C LEU A 685 -27.78 -13.90 -5.42
N ALA A 686 -26.84 -13.16 -6.02
CA ALA A 686 -26.95 -12.70 -7.40
C ALA A 686 -26.78 -13.85 -8.40
N ALA A 687 -25.78 -14.72 -8.21
CA ALA A 687 -25.51 -15.85 -9.11
C ALA A 687 -26.60 -16.92 -9.05
N LEU A 688 -27.24 -17.12 -7.90
CA LEU A 688 -28.23 -18.18 -7.68
C LEU A 688 -29.35 -18.18 -8.73
N PHE A 689 -29.84 -17.00 -9.13
CA PHE A 689 -30.99 -16.85 -10.02
C PHE A 689 -30.64 -16.79 -11.52
N ILE A 690 -29.35 -16.88 -11.87
CA ILE A 690 -28.91 -16.90 -13.27
C ILE A 690 -29.24 -18.26 -13.87
N ASP A 691 -29.92 -18.27 -15.01
CA ASP A 691 -30.09 -19.42 -15.89
C ASP A 691 -29.04 -19.29 -17.02
N PRO A 692 -27.94 -20.07 -16.97
CA PRO A 692 -26.84 -19.92 -17.93
C PRO A 692 -27.24 -20.20 -19.38
N GLU A 693 -28.34 -20.93 -19.62
CA GLU A 693 -28.81 -21.30 -20.97
C GLU A 693 -29.90 -20.35 -21.49
N GLU A 694 -30.36 -19.38 -20.69
CA GLU A 694 -31.46 -18.50 -21.07
C GLU A 694 -31.15 -17.70 -22.33
N THR A 695 -29.92 -17.18 -22.43
CA THR A 695 -29.46 -16.39 -23.58
C THR A 695 -29.52 -17.22 -24.86
N ASP A 696 -28.98 -18.42 -24.85
CA ASP A 696 -29.01 -19.32 -26.01
C ASP A 696 -30.44 -19.70 -26.39
N ARG A 697 -31.28 -20.01 -25.40
CA ARG A 697 -32.68 -20.39 -25.64
C ARG A 697 -33.54 -19.26 -26.21
N THR A 698 -33.23 -18.00 -25.87
CA THR A 698 -34.08 -16.84 -26.20
C THR A 698 -33.61 -16.04 -27.40
N LEU A 699 -32.29 -15.94 -27.60
CA LEU A 699 -31.69 -15.08 -28.61
C LEU A 699 -31.00 -15.84 -29.75
N THR A 700 -30.65 -17.12 -29.55
CA THR A 700 -30.04 -17.92 -30.62
C THR A 700 -31.15 -18.68 -31.36
N PRO A 701 -31.36 -18.44 -32.68
CA PRO A 701 -32.41 -19.13 -33.42
C PRO A 701 -32.13 -20.65 -33.44
N ALA A 702 -33.16 -21.46 -33.19
CA ALA A 702 -33.06 -22.90 -33.34
C ALA A 702 -32.72 -23.23 -34.80
N VAL A 703 -31.53 -23.81 -35.02
CA VAL A 703 -31.03 -24.27 -36.32
C VAL A 703 -31.79 -25.51 -36.77
#